data_AF-F0YN38-F1
#
_entry.id   AF-F0YN38-F1
#
_cell.length_a   1.000
_cell.length_b   1.000
_cell.length_c   1.000
_cell.angle_alpha   90.00
_cell.angle_beta   90.00
_cell.angle_gamma   90.00
#
_symmetry.space_group_name_H-M   'P 1'
#
loop_
_entity.id
_entity.type
_entity.pdbx_description
1 polymer ?
#
loop_
_entity_poly.entity_id
_entity_poly.type
_entity_poly.pdbx_seq_one_letter_code
_entity_poly.pdbx_strand_id
1 'polypeptide(L)'
;MYAALLLVTHALAAPYILSFGRYALKATHARVVERALGSRLVAAQLRPQRCSPIPSDFLSLDLPPAAALSLARRGFRLSRDRRRARRPLFAPRNESFLAFARTRQLRDAPARPQRRSPYAEVVAPGLEARAAWAQGEIGANASVAVFDTGLPPDHGHFRARPGELVERINWTSERTLADTLGHGTFVASIVGGVGPGCPGFAPGAALHVHRVFTNQQVSYTAWFLDAFNYVLWRGDVDVLNLSVGGPDFADAPFVDKVRDVVASGVTVVSAIGNDGPLWGTLNSPADMLEVVGVGGAEARSGRVAPFSSRGQTLSEAPGGGAGRAKPDVTAASNGVLGAFPDGDACRPMHGTSVASPSVAGVAALIASAARRAGAATRNPAMVRQCLHATAKPYGRFNATERASDADGSRSSLYAQGAGRIDAAAAVACAEQYRPRVTLFPAALDLAEDCPYLSPLCDQPLFSGGRGVAVNVTVANGFGVLGAVVDARWVPGEHGEHLDVAVPSAIHGDGVALWPWFGAVAVRVAPRATGFVGVARGALHLAVETRTDAPAARTYPFGRPSGAGTCGGAPAEARVWVALPIAAAFAEPPPRAKRVLWDATHSLAYPPIFATRDFLGQNADLLDWNGDTPETNFRETFLELRRRGFYVDVARGDLRCHDLDAYGALLIADPEDLFWDGEVDAVERAARRGLGVVVFGDWHDAALLDKSAFFDDNTQVFWTPAVGGANVPALNKLLGRFGAALGAEVYDGPLPAALGDGARFQSGNAIARFPAGGWLVHAPRLARRRSLGRAKEPDGQQRVAVLGAAETAAGRLVLFGDSGCLDEAHRQGGPCFPLLHAALAFAAAGKRDKAVFPDAARLAEDHARGAAPFDHPADAMLRKYSRHYAGAAHGPPPYDARPAELPSEPACRAAGVAALRSLAASEAAPA
;
A
#
# COMPACT_ATOMS: atom_id res chain seq x y z
N MET A 1 12.60 -70.01 18.32
CA MET A 1 11.99 -68.68 18.61
C MET A 1 13.14 -67.69 18.83
N TYR A 2 13.12 -66.50 18.20
CA TYR A 2 14.18 -65.45 18.16
C TYR A 2 15.06 -65.33 16.90
N ALA A 3 14.60 -65.77 15.73
CA ALA A 3 15.31 -65.44 14.46
C ALA A 3 14.36 -65.24 13.26
N ALA A 4 13.18 -64.65 13.47
CA ALA A 4 12.21 -64.35 12.42
C ALA A 4 11.48 -63.01 12.63
N LEU A 5 12.21 -61.96 13.06
CA LEU A 5 11.66 -60.61 13.21
C LEU A 5 12.61 -59.51 12.69
N LEU A 6 13.37 -59.81 11.64
CA LEU A 6 14.19 -58.85 10.90
C LEU A 6 13.92 -59.06 9.41
N LEU A 7 13.50 -57.98 8.72
CA LEU A 7 13.09 -57.87 7.30
C LEU A 7 11.60 -58.04 7.03
N VAL A 8 10.78 -57.08 7.46
CA VAL A 8 9.97 -56.18 6.60
C VAL A 8 9.56 -54.99 7.49
N THR A 9 10.48 -54.07 7.75
CA THR A 9 10.08 -52.69 8.08
C THR A 9 9.96 -51.96 6.75
N HIS A 10 8.75 -51.91 6.20
CA HIS A 10 8.41 -50.81 5.28
C HIS A 10 8.65 -49.53 6.09
N ALA A 11 9.80 -48.88 5.89
CA ALA A 11 10.06 -47.58 6.49
C ALA A 11 9.01 -46.63 5.90
N LEU A 12 7.95 -46.40 6.67
CA LEU A 12 6.79 -45.61 6.27
C LEU A 12 7.28 -44.30 5.64
N ALA A 13 6.80 -44.01 4.43
CA ALA A 13 7.07 -42.74 3.77
C ALA A 13 6.65 -41.60 4.71
N ALA A 14 7.52 -40.61 4.85
CA ALA A 14 7.26 -39.43 5.67
C ALA A 14 6.95 -38.24 4.75
N PRO A 15 6.12 -37.27 5.16
CA PRO A 15 5.85 -36.12 4.34
C PRO A 15 7.06 -35.18 4.30
N TYR A 16 7.38 -34.71 3.10
CA TYR A 16 8.37 -33.68 2.84
C TYR A 16 7.80 -32.59 1.94
N ILE A 17 8.27 -31.37 2.17
CA ILE A 17 8.11 -30.23 1.25
C ILE A 17 9.46 -30.02 0.57
N LEU A 18 9.46 -30.09 -0.77
CA LEU A 18 10.61 -29.76 -1.60
C LEU A 18 10.43 -28.36 -2.15
N SER A 19 11.37 -27.47 -1.89
CA SER A 19 11.39 -26.12 -2.45
C SER A 19 12.35 -26.04 -3.63
N PHE A 20 11.98 -25.26 -4.64
CA PHE A 20 12.69 -25.03 -5.89
C PHE A 20 13.02 -23.53 -6.00
N GLY A 21 14.09 -23.21 -6.72
CA GLY A 21 14.48 -21.81 -6.95
C GLY A 21 13.70 -21.09 -8.04
N ARG A 22 12.67 -21.72 -8.64
CA ARG A 22 11.86 -21.19 -9.73
C ARG A 22 10.43 -21.73 -9.63
N TYR A 23 9.47 -20.95 -10.12
CA TYR A 23 8.09 -21.37 -10.26
C TYR A 23 7.91 -22.26 -11.50
N ALA A 24 7.26 -23.41 -11.32
CA ALA A 24 6.85 -24.25 -12.45
C ALA A 24 5.59 -25.03 -12.09
N LEU A 25 4.88 -25.52 -13.10
CA LEU A 25 3.74 -26.43 -12.89
C LEU A 25 4.16 -27.61 -12.01
N LYS A 26 3.28 -28.04 -11.11
CA LYS A 26 3.55 -29.19 -10.22
C LYS A 26 3.99 -30.44 -10.98
N ALA A 27 3.44 -30.67 -12.18
CA ALA A 27 3.86 -31.77 -13.04
C ALA A 27 5.31 -31.62 -13.54
N THR A 28 5.78 -30.39 -13.77
CA THR A 28 7.17 -30.10 -14.14
C THR A 28 8.10 -30.37 -12.96
N HIS A 29 7.74 -29.90 -11.76
CA HIS A 29 8.49 -30.20 -10.54
C HIS A 29 8.49 -31.69 -10.19
N ALA A 30 7.36 -32.38 -10.37
CA ALA A 30 7.28 -33.83 -10.22
C ALA A 30 8.25 -34.53 -11.17
N ARG A 31 8.31 -34.15 -12.46
CA ARG A 31 9.28 -34.69 -13.42
C ARG A 31 10.73 -34.43 -13.02
N VAL A 32 11.04 -33.26 -12.46
CA VAL A 32 12.40 -32.94 -11.95
C VAL A 32 12.77 -33.88 -10.80
N VAL A 33 11.84 -34.10 -9.87
CA VAL A 33 12.06 -35.00 -8.74
C VAL A 33 12.09 -36.47 -9.18
N GLU A 34 11.27 -36.85 -10.14
CA GLU A 34 11.27 -38.17 -10.76
C GLU A 34 12.62 -38.49 -11.40
N ARG A 35 13.15 -37.57 -12.21
CA ARG A 35 14.51 -37.68 -12.78
C ARG A 35 15.58 -37.74 -11.70
N ALA A 36 15.40 -37.02 -10.59
CA ALA A 36 16.34 -37.03 -9.47
C ALA A 36 16.31 -38.34 -8.66
N LEU A 37 15.15 -39.01 -8.59
CA LEU A 37 14.95 -40.24 -7.83
C LEU A 37 15.16 -41.53 -8.65
N GLY A 38 14.95 -41.49 -9.98
CA GLY A 38 15.09 -42.67 -10.85
C GLY A 38 14.11 -43.80 -10.49
N SER A 39 14.56 -45.06 -10.55
CA SER A 39 13.75 -46.26 -10.23
C SER A 39 13.29 -46.36 -8.76
N ARG A 40 13.70 -45.41 -7.89
CA ARG A 40 13.25 -45.31 -6.49
C ARG A 40 11.87 -44.64 -6.34
N LEU A 41 11.23 -44.27 -7.46
CA LEU A 41 9.93 -43.62 -7.49
C LEU A 41 8.77 -44.48 -6.95
N VAL A 42 8.93 -45.81 -6.94
CA VAL A 42 7.85 -46.77 -6.60
C VAL A 42 7.28 -46.55 -5.19
N ALA A 43 7.96 -45.79 -4.33
CA ALA A 43 7.53 -45.48 -2.97
C ALA A 43 7.23 -43.99 -2.70
N ALA A 44 7.33 -43.10 -3.69
CA ALA A 44 7.05 -41.67 -3.51
C ALA A 44 5.65 -41.33 -4.02
N GLN A 45 4.71 -40.99 -3.13
CA GLN A 45 3.35 -40.57 -3.50
C GLN A 45 3.22 -39.05 -3.48
N LEU A 46 2.74 -38.47 -4.58
CA LEU A 46 2.28 -37.09 -4.64
C LEU A 46 1.00 -36.97 -3.80
N ARG A 47 0.95 -36.01 -2.88
CA ARG A 47 -0.27 -35.78 -2.12
C ARG A 47 -1.33 -35.07 -2.97
N PRO A 48 -2.60 -35.52 -2.92
CA PRO A 48 -3.69 -34.77 -3.52
C PRO A 48 -3.84 -33.44 -2.79
N GLN A 49 -3.50 -32.35 -3.47
CA GLN A 49 -3.77 -30.98 -3.03
C GLN A 49 -4.98 -30.43 -3.78
N ARG A 50 -5.59 -29.33 -3.30
CA ARG A 50 -6.59 -28.60 -4.08
C ARG A 50 -6.06 -28.44 -5.50
N CYS A 51 -6.89 -28.89 -6.40
CA CYS A 51 -6.57 -29.12 -7.78
C CYS A 51 -6.24 -27.74 -8.40
N SER A 52 -4.96 -27.46 -8.57
CA SER A 52 -4.45 -26.14 -8.89
C SER A 52 -3.44 -26.30 -10.03
N PRO A 53 -3.79 -25.88 -11.26
CA PRO A 53 -2.87 -25.88 -12.41
C PRO A 53 -1.82 -24.76 -12.30
N ILE A 54 -1.61 -24.22 -11.10
CA ILE A 54 -0.85 -22.99 -10.85
C ILE A 54 0.63 -23.35 -10.64
N PRO A 55 1.57 -22.67 -11.32
CA PRO A 55 2.99 -22.81 -11.05
C PRO A 55 3.27 -22.57 -9.57
N SER A 56 3.98 -23.48 -8.92
CA SER A 56 4.45 -23.34 -7.53
C SER A 56 5.96 -23.45 -7.52
N ASP A 57 6.62 -22.84 -6.53
CA ASP A 57 8.04 -23.04 -6.23
C ASP A 57 8.28 -24.23 -5.30
N PHE A 58 7.25 -25.01 -4.96
CA PHE A 58 7.37 -26.18 -4.10
C PHE A 58 6.59 -27.39 -4.61
N LEU A 59 6.96 -28.57 -4.12
CA LEU A 59 6.28 -29.84 -4.35
C LEU A 59 6.19 -30.62 -3.04
N SER A 60 5.03 -31.21 -2.76
CA SER A 60 4.89 -32.09 -1.60
C SER A 60 4.82 -33.56 -1.99
N LEU A 61 5.60 -34.36 -1.26
CA LEU A 61 5.77 -35.78 -1.51
C LEU A 61 5.84 -36.53 -0.18
N ASP A 62 5.21 -37.69 -0.11
CA ASP A 62 5.54 -38.67 0.91
C ASP A 62 6.77 -39.46 0.43
N LEU A 63 7.91 -39.30 1.11
CA LEU A 63 9.19 -39.91 0.73
C LEU A 63 9.67 -40.92 1.79
N PRO A 64 10.13 -42.12 1.40
CA PRO A 64 10.90 -42.96 2.30
C PRO A 64 12.24 -42.31 2.65
N PRO A 65 12.84 -42.62 3.83
CA PRO A 65 14.07 -41.98 4.30
C PRO A 65 15.23 -42.00 3.29
N ALA A 66 15.37 -43.09 2.52
CA ALA A 66 16.40 -43.23 1.50
C ALA A 66 16.21 -42.27 0.30
N ALA A 67 14.96 -42.00 -0.10
CA ALA A 67 14.64 -41.07 -1.17
C ALA A 67 14.89 -39.61 -0.74
N ALA A 68 14.46 -39.26 0.47
CA ALA A 68 14.72 -37.94 1.04
C ALA A 68 16.23 -37.64 1.18
N LEU A 69 17.01 -38.62 1.66
CA LEU A 69 18.48 -38.47 1.76
C LEU A 69 19.12 -38.31 0.37
N SER A 70 18.62 -39.03 -0.63
CA SER A 70 19.10 -38.95 -2.03
C SER A 70 18.84 -37.57 -2.63
N LEU A 71 17.67 -36.98 -2.38
CA LEU A 71 17.33 -35.63 -2.83
C LEU A 71 18.16 -34.57 -2.10
N ALA A 72 18.34 -34.69 -0.79
CA ALA A 72 19.16 -33.77 -0.01
C ALA A 72 20.61 -33.73 -0.50
N ARG A 73 21.21 -34.90 -0.79
CA ARG A 73 22.57 -35.01 -1.36
C ARG A 73 22.71 -34.38 -2.75
N ARG A 74 21.60 -34.27 -3.50
CA ARG A 74 21.55 -33.63 -4.82
C ARG A 74 21.23 -32.13 -4.75
N GLY A 75 21.26 -31.55 -3.54
CA GLY A 75 21.08 -30.11 -3.34
C GLY A 75 19.62 -29.64 -3.28
N PHE A 76 18.64 -30.55 -3.27
CA PHE A 76 17.24 -30.17 -3.05
C PHE A 76 17.07 -29.69 -1.61
N ARG A 77 16.32 -28.59 -1.42
CA ARG A 77 15.90 -28.13 -0.10
C ARG A 77 14.68 -28.94 0.33
N LEU A 78 14.86 -29.81 1.32
CA LEU A 78 13.79 -30.61 1.90
C LEU A 78 13.47 -30.14 3.32
N SER A 79 12.21 -29.80 3.56
CA SER A 79 11.69 -29.67 4.91
C SER A 79 10.95 -30.96 5.28
N ARG A 80 11.44 -31.66 6.32
CA ARG A 80 10.80 -32.89 6.84
C ARG A 80 9.68 -32.48 7.78
N ASP A 81 8.50 -33.10 7.66
CA ASP A 81 7.46 -32.97 8.68
C ASP A 81 7.96 -33.57 10.01
N ARG A 82 8.43 -32.70 10.91
CA ARG A 82 8.98 -33.08 12.22
C ARG A 82 7.87 -33.10 13.26
N ARG A 83 6.97 -34.09 13.16
CA ARG A 83 5.97 -34.33 14.23
C ARG A 83 6.02 -35.69 14.90
N ARG A 84 6.93 -36.61 14.53
CA ARG A 84 7.06 -37.90 15.23
C ARG A 84 8.45 -38.29 15.72
N ALA A 85 9.48 -37.46 15.57
CA ALA A 85 10.83 -37.81 15.99
C ALA A 85 11.45 -36.78 16.96
N ARG A 86 11.29 -37.10 18.25
CA ARG A 86 12.21 -36.84 19.38
C ARG A 86 12.33 -35.40 19.91
N ARG A 87 12.16 -35.32 21.24
CA ARG A 87 12.70 -34.28 22.13
C ARG A 87 14.11 -33.86 21.68
N PRO A 88 14.41 -32.56 21.49
CA PRO A 88 15.77 -32.16 21.16
C PRO A 88 16.65 -32.18 22.42
N LEU A 89 17.44 -33.24 22.55
CA LEU A 89 18.71 -33.27 23.27
C LEU A 89 19.78 -32.60 22.39
N PHE A 90 20.43 -31.53 22.88
CA PHE A 90 21.90 -31.30 22.92
C PHE A 90 22.33 -29.81 22.90
N ALA A 91 23.58 -29.68 23.36
CA ALA A 91 24.27 -28.63 24.12
C ALA A 91 24.66 -27.33 23.36
N PRO A 92 24.87 -26.23 24.12
CA PRO A 92 25.35 -24.96 23.59
C PRO A 92 26.87 -24.97 23.41
N ARG A 93 27.35 -24.38 22.31
CA ARG A 93 28.73 -23.88 22.18
C ARG A 93 28.72 -22.60 21.36
N ASN A 94 28.69 -21.47 22.06
CA ASN A 94 29.82 -20.54 22.13
C ASN A 94 29.37 -19.25 22.85
N GLU A 95 30.04 -19.00 23.96
CA GLU A 95 30.01 -17.76 24.72
C GLU A 95 30.85 -16.71 24.00
N SER A 96 30.21 -15.73 23.36
CA SER A 96 30.80 -14.40 23.09
C SER A 96 29.74 -13.39 22.64
N PHE A 97 28.62 -13.25 23.36
CA PHE A 97 27.56 -12.29 22.98
C PHE A 97 26.87 -11.63 24.18
N LEU A 98 27.60 -11.38 25.27
CA LEU A 98 27.08 -10.71 26.47
C LEU A 98 27.52 -9.24 26.62
N ALA A 99 28.15 -8.63 25.61
CA ALA A 99 28.69 -7.27 25.74
C ALA A 99 27.87 -6.15 25.05
N PHE A 100 26.92 -6.46 24.17
CA PHE A 100 26.15 -5.42 23.43
C PHE A 100 24.66 -5.33 23.79
N ALA A 101 24.15 -6.23 24.65
CA ALA A 101 22.75 -6.29 25.07
C ALA A 101 22.37 -5.33 26.22
N ARG A 102 23.17 -4.29 26.50
CA ARG A 102 22.94 -3.35 27.62
C ARG A 102 22.41 -1.97 27.25
N THR A 103 22.01 -1.71 26.01
CA THR A 103 21.57 -0.35 25.59
C THR A 103 20.18 -0.25 24.96
N ARG A 104 19.33 -1.28 25.05
CA ARG A 104 17.87 -1.16 24.77
C ARG A 104 16.98 -1.78 25.85
N GLN A 105 17.36 -1.62 27.12
CA GLN A 105 16.35 -1.62 28.18
C GLN A 105 15.65 -0.26 28.12
N LEU A 106 14.41 -0.26 27.61
CA LEU A 106 13.44 0.76 27.99
C LEU A 106 13.38 0.73 29.52
N ARG A 107 14.06 1.69 30.15
CA ARG A 107 14.00 1.91 31.59
C ARG A 107 12.53 2.10 31.96
N ASP A 108 12.15 1.45 33.06
CA ASP A 108 10.89 1.64 33.77
C ASP A 108 10.45 3.11 33.73
N ALA A 109 9.51 3.41 32.84
CA ALA A 109 8.75 4.63 32.95
C ALA A 109 7.90 4.48 34.22
N PRO A 110 7.98 5.38 35.21
CA PRO A 110 7.12 5.33 36.37
C PRO A 110 5.67 5.29 35.88
N ALA A 111 4.86 4.40 36.47
CA ALA A 111 3.45 4.25 36.14
C ALA A 111 2.79 5.62 36.09
N ARG A 112 2.57 6.13 34.86
CA ARG A 112 1.80 7.34 34.65
C ARG A 112 0.41 7.06 35.25
N PRO A 113 -0.19 8.01 35.98
CA PRO A 113 -1.56 7.83 36.46
C PRO A 113 -2.42 7.43 35.27
N GLN A 114 -3.23 6.38 35.44
CA GLN A 114 -4.16 5.90 34.41
C GLN A 114 -5.00 7.08 33.91
N ARG A 115 -4.55 7.72 32.83
CA ARG A 115 -5.44 8.50 31.99
C ARG A 115 -6.51 7.50 31.58
N ARG A 116 -7.78 7.77 31.94
CA ARG A 116 -8.93 7.04 31.40
C ARG A 116 -8.67 6.87 29.90
N SER A 117 -8.74 5.62 29.41
CA SER A 117 -8.68 5.36 27.98
C SER A 117 -9.61 6.36 27.29
N PRO A 118 -9.18 7.08 26.25
CA PRO A 118 -10.09 7.95 25.50
C PRO A 118 -11.29 7.17 24.94
N TYR A 119 -11.14 5.84 24.85
CA TYR A 119 -12.20 4.90 24.50
C TYR A 119 -12.84 4.36 25.79
N ALA A 120 -13.91 5.00 26.22
CA ALA A 120 -14.69 4.58 27.39
C ALA A 120 -15.52 3.30 27.13
N GLU A 121 -15.58 2.84 25.89
CA GLU A 121 -16.50 1.80 25.45
C GLU A 121 -15.79 0.49 25.15
N VAL A 122 -16.47 -0.60 25.50
CA VAL A 122 -15.98 -1.97 25.35
C VAL A 122 -17.05 -2.80 24.66
N VAL A 123 -16.66 -3.60 23.66
CA VAL A 123 -17.59 -4.43 22.86
C VAL A 123 -17.13 -5.86 22.75
N ALA A 124 -18.05 -6.81 22.81
CA ALA A 124 -17.74 -8.21 22.51
C ALA A 124 -17.84 -8.46 20.99
N PRO A 125 -16.82 -9.07 20.36
CA PRO A 125 -16.67 -9.14 18.90
C PRO A 125 -17.83 -9.88 18.22
N GLY A 126 -18.11 -11.11 18.64
CA GLY A 126 -19.10 -11.97 17.98
C GLY A 126 -20.56 -11.53 18.16
N LEU A 127 -20.86 -10.48 18.94
CA LEU A 127 -22.23 -10.01 19.10
C LEU A 127 -22.88 -9.58 17.78
N GLU A 128 -22.07 -9.06 16.85
CA GLU A 128 -22.51 -8.67 15.51
C GLU A 128 -22.92 -9.87 14.64
N ALA A 129 -22.41 -11.08 14.95
CA ALA A 129 -22.72 -12.31 14.23
C ALA A 129 -23.90 -13.10 14.83
N ARG A 130 -24.52 -12.63 15.93
CA ARG A 130 -25.64 -13.34 16.59
C ARG A 130 -26.80 -13.66 15.65
N ALA A 131 -27.10 -12.77 14.72
CA ALA A 131 -28.16 -12.99 13.74
C ALA A 131 -27.82 -14.14 12.77
N ALA A 132 -26.55 -14.32 12.39
CA ALA A 132 -26.10 -15.47 11.60
C ALA A 132 -26.14 -16.77 12.44
N TRP A 133 -25.74 -16.72 13.72
CA TRP A 133 -25.80 -17.88 14.60
C TRP A 133 -27.23 -18.37 14.85
N ALA A 134 -28.18 -17.44 14.96
CA ALA A 134 -29.60 -17.77 15.10
C ALA A 134 -30.15 -18.53 13.88
N GLN A 135 -29.50 -18.40 12.72
CA GLN A 135 -29.80 -19.16 11.49
C GLN A 135 -29.01 -20.49 11.41
N GLY A 136 -28.25 -20.83 12.44
CA GLY A 136 -27.44 -22.06 12.51
C GLY A 136 -26.07 -21.95 11.84
N GLU A 137 -25.68 -20.77 11.33
CA GLU A 137 -24.37 -20.58 10.72
C GLU A 137 -23.36 -20.09 11.77
N ILE A 138 -22.49 -21.01 12.22
CA ILE A 138 -21.43 -20.73 13.20
C ILE A 138 -20.02 -20.98 12.65
N GLY A 139 -19.88 -21.25 11.35
CA GLY A 139 -18.58 -21.56 10.73
C GLY A 139 -18.17 -23.04 10.81
N ALA A 140 -19.10 -23.94 11.15
CA ALA A 140 -18.85 -25.36 11.44
C ALA A 140 -18.07 -26.12 10.36
N ASN A 141 -18.16 -25.68 9.10
CA ASN A 141 -17.48 -26.32 7.98
C ASN A 141 -16.32 -25.49 7.43
N ALA A 142 -15.84 -24.47 8.13
CA ALA A 142 -14.74 -23.61 7.67
C ALA A 142 -13.46 -23.83 8.49
N SER A 143 -12.32 -23.59 7.86
CA SER A 143 -11.00 -23.63 8.48
C SER A 143 -10.30 -22.27 8.36
N VAL A 144 -9.77 -21.78 9.48
CA VAL A 144 -9.06 -20.51 9.59
C VAL A 144 -7.65 -20.71 10.12
N ALA A 145 -6.66 -20.22 9.37
CA ALA A 145 -5.30 -20.10 9.81
C ALA A 145 -5.04 -18.70 10.41
N VAL A 146 -4.32 -18.64 11.52
CA VAL A 146 -3.92 -17.40 12.20
C VAL A 146 -2.40 -17.39 12.31
N PHE A 147 -1.73 -16.45 11.64
CA PHE A 147 -0.28 -16.29 11.75
C PHE A 147 0.02 -15.12 12.68
N ASP A 148 0.56 -15.42 13.87
CA ASP A 148 0.69 -14.42 14.94
C ASP A 148 1.76 -14.83 15.98
N THR A 149 1.64 -14.39 17.23
CA THR A 149 2.51 -14.75 18.36
C THR A 149 2.19 -16.13 18.94
N GLY A 150 1.13 -16.80 18.47
CA GLY A 150 0.78 -18.17 18.88
C GLY A 150 -0.49 -18.23 19.74
N LEU A 151 -0.66 -19.36 20.43
CA LEU A 151 -1.79 -19.64 21.32
C LEU A 151 -1.30 -20.61 22.40
N PRO A 152 -1.68 -20.52 23.68
CA PRO A 152 -1.35 -21.55 24.68
C PRO A 152 -2.09 -22.88 24.42
N PRO A 153 -1.58 -24.03 24.92
CA PRO A 153 -2.22 -25.33 24.69
C PRO A 153 -3.61 -25.47 25.33
N ASP A 154 -3.87 -24.72 26.38
CA ASP A 154 -4.77 -25.12 27.44
C ASP A 154 -5.61 -23.94 27.92
N HIS A 155 -6.47 -23.42 27.04
CA HIS A 155 -7.24 -22.20 27.29
C HIS A 155 -8.74 -22.45 27.15
N GLY A 156 -9.53 -22.06 28.17
CA GLY A 156 -10.98 -22.31 28.25
C GLY A 156 -11.79 -21.80 27.06
N HIS A 157 -11.33 -20.75 26.38
CA HIS A 157 -11.97 -20.20 25.18
C HIS A 157 -11.92 -21.12 23.95
N PHE A 158 -11.09 -22.15 23.95
CA PHE A 158 -10.92 -23.05 22.80
C PHE A 158 -11.10 -24.54 23.17
N ARG A 159 -11.57 -24.82 24.39
CA ARG A 159 -11.70 -26.18 24.95
C ARG A 159 -13.07 -26.83 24.73
N ALA A 160 -14.05 -26.10 24.19
CA ALA A 160 -15.44 -26.55 24.25
C ALA A 160 -15.73 -27.79 23.39
N ARG A 161 -14.95 -28.10 22.33
CA ARG A 161 -15.14 -29.33 21.54
C ARG A 161 -13.82 -29.94 21.02
N PRO A 162 -13.68 -31.28 21.02
CA PRO A 162 -12.58 -31.95 20.32
C PRO A 162 -12.64 -31.65 18.82
N GLY A 163 -11.57 -31.09 18.25
CA GLY A 163 -11.43 -30.82 16.81
C GLY A 163 -11.55 -29.36 16.35
N GLU A 164 -11.91 -28.43 17.24
CA GLU A 164 -11.99 -26.98 16.91
C GLU A 164 -10.61 -26.30 16.91
N LEU A 165 -9.74 -26.58 17.89
CA LEU A 165 -8.32 -26.25 17.80
C LEU A 165 -7.58 -27.45 17.18
N VAL A 166 -7.31 -27.37 15.87
CA VAL A 166 -6.72 -28.49 15.15
C VAL A 166 -5.21 -28.53 15.36
N GLU A 167 -4.56 -27.35 15.39
CA GLU A 167 -3.11 -27.30 15.21
C GLU A 167 -2.42 -26.05 15.76
N ARG A 168 -1.21 -26.25 16.30
CA ARG A 168 -0.29 -25.18 16.76
C ARG A 168 1.12 -25.47 16.25
N ILE A 169 1.71 -24.54 15.51
CA ILE A 169 3.07 -24.67 14.94
C ILE A 169 3.89 -23.43 15.29
N ASN A 170 5.18 -23.60 15.56
CA ASN A 170 6.11 -22.48 15.70
C ASN A 170 7.19 -22.54 14.62
N TRP A 171 7.30 -21.47 13.85
CA TRP A 171 8.25 -21.29 12.76
C TRP A 171 9.50 -20.49 13.17
N THR A 172 9.48 -19.89 14.36
CA THR A 172 10.57 -19.07 14.88
C THR A 172 11.74 -19.91 15.40
N SER A 173 12.86 -19.23 15.69
CA SER A 173 14.03 -19.84 16.34
C SER A 173 13.81 -20.21 17.81
N GLU A 174 12.77 -19.70 18.46
CA GLU A 174 12.49 -19.94 19.87
C GLU A 174 11.87 -21.33 20.09
N ARG A 175 12.23 -21.99 21.20
CA ARG A 175 11.76 -23.35 21.51
C ARG A 175 10.51 -23.36 22.38
N THR A 176 9.49 -22.61 22.01
CA THR A 176 8.21 -22.53 22.75
C THR A 176 7.02 -22.50 21.81
N LEU A 177 5.88 -23.04 22.25
CA LEU A 177 4.58 -22.82 21.61
C LEU A 177 3.69 -21.87 22.43
N ALA A 178 4.15 -21.45 23.61
CA ALA A 178 3.40 -20.56 24.47
C ALA A 178 3.38 -19.16 23.86
N ASP A 179 2.19 -18.59 23.80
CA ASP A 179 2.03 -17.17 23.55
C ASP A 179 2.21 -16.42 24.87
N THR A 180 3.37 -15.80 25.07
CA THR A 180 3.63 -14.97 26.25
C THR A 180 3.35 -13.49 26.01
N LEU A 181 3.08 -13.11 24.75
CA LEU A 181 2.71 -11.74 24.37
C LEU A 181 1.19 -11.55 24.47
N GLY A 182 0.42 -12.58 24.11
CA GLY A 182 -1.04 -12.63 24.21
C GLY A 182 -1.78 -12.16 22.96
N HIS A 183 -1.08 -11.52 22.01
CA HIS A 183 -1.70 -10.99 20.80
C HIS A 183 -2.33 -12.09 19.94
N GLY A 184 -1.62 -13.18 19.65
CA GLY A 184 -2.15 -14.29 18.86
C GLY A 184 -3.31 -15.02 19.53
N THR A 185 -3.29 -15.16 20.86
CA THR A 185 -4.40 -15.72 21.64
C THR A 185 -5.65 -14.84 21.51
N PHE A 186 -5.45 -13.53 21.62
CA PHE A 186 -6.51 -12.54 21.49
C PHE A 186 -7.13 -12.57 20.09
N VAL A 187 -6.29 -12.54 19.05
CA VAL A 187 -6.70 -12.62 17.63
C VAL A 187 -7.47 -13.92 17.36
N ALA A 188 -6.95 -15.07 17.78
CA ALA A 188 -7.64 -16.35 17.60
C ALA A 188 -9.01 -16.39 18.30
N SER A 189 -9.14 -15.73 19.46
CA SER A 189 -10.41 -15.69 20.21
C SER A 189 -11.49 -14.89 19.49
N ILE A 190 -11.12 -13.83 18.77
CA ILE A 190 -12.06 -13.05 17.96
C ILE A 190 -12.59 -13.87 16.78
N VAL A 191 -11.74 -14.71 16.18
CA VAL A 191 -12.16 -15.59 15.09
C VAL A 191 -13.13 -16.65 15.62
N GLY A 192 -12.70 -17.48 16.57
CA GLY A 192 -13.41 -18.71 16.94
C GLY A 192 -13.45 -19.04 18.43
N GLY A 193 -13.24 -18.06 19.31
CA GLY A 193 -13.36 -18.25 20.75
C GLY A 193 -14.81 -18.52 21.18
N VAL A 194 -15.01 -19.36 22.19
CA VAL A 194 -16.34 -19.76 22.69
C VAL A 194 -16.67 -19.18 24.07
N GLY A 195 -15.80 -18.33 24.63
CA GLY A 195 -16.00 -17.80 25.96
C GLY A 195 -17.24 -16.89 26.05
N PRO A 196 -18.08 -17.03 27.10
CA PRO A 196 -19.40 -16.40 27.15
C PRO A 196 -19.37 -14.86 27.18
N GLY A 197 -18.27 -14.25 27.68
CA GLY A 197 -18.12 -12.80 27.74
C GLY A 197 -17.60 -12.15 26.44
N CYS A 198 -16.96 -12.93 25.56
CA CYS A 198 -16.40 -12.46 24.30
C CYS A 198 -16.34 -13.60 23.28
N PRO A 199 -17.50 -14.10 22.82
CA PRO A 199 -17.52 -15.11 21.78
C PRO A 199 -16.95 -14.52 20.48
N GLY A 200 -16.16 -15.32 19.76
CA GLY A 200 -15.67 -15.00 18.43
C GLY A 200 -16.78 -15.09 17.38
N PHE A 201 -16.50 -14.61 16.17
CA PHE A 201 -17.47 -14.53 15.07
C PHE A 201 -17.89 -15.90 14.51
N ALA A 202 -16.94 -16.83 14.39
CA ALA A 202 -17.13 -18.17 13.84
C ALA A 202 -16.70 -19.24 14.86
N PRO A 203 -17.45 -19.41 15.97
CA PRO A 203 -17.08 -20.30 17.08
C PRO A 203 -17.07 -21.78 16.70
N GLY A 204 -17.63 -22.18 15.55
CA GLY A 204 -17.56 -23.55 15.03
C GLY A 204 -16.43 -23.79 14.03
N ALA A 205 -15.63 -22.78 13.68
CA ALA A 205 -14.56 -22.94 12.70
C ALA A 205 -13.36 -23.71 13.27
N ALA A 206 -12.70 -24.49 12.41
CA ALA A 206 -11.44 -25.13 12.73
C ALA A 206 -10.28 -24.11 12.72
N LEU A 207 -9.50 -24.03 13.80
CA LEU A 207 -8.41 -23.08 13.96
C LEU A 207 -7.02 -23.73 13.81
N HIS A 208 -6.16 -23.08 13.02
CA HIS A 208 -4.75 -23.42 12.83
C HIS A 208 -3.88 -22.24 13.23
N VAL A 209 -3.17 -22.34 14.35
CA VAL A 209 -2.37 -21.21 14.85
C VAL A 209 -0.90 -21.43 14.54
N HIS A 210 -0.32 -20.49 13.78
CA HIS A 210 1.07 -20.49 13.39
C HIS A 210 1.79 -19.34 14.06
N ARG A 211 2.76 -19.66 14.91
CA ARG A 211 3.64 -18.67 15.53
C ARG A 211 4.73 -18.27 14.55
N VAL A 212 4.73 -17.00 14.17
CA VAL A 212 5.71 -16.37 13.26
C VAL A 212 6.41 -15.16 13.89
N PHE A 213 6.13 -14.85 15.16
CA PHE A 213 6.83 -13.83 15.94
C PHE A 213 7.50 -14.43 17.17
N THR A 214 8.69 -13.93 17.49
CA THR A 214 9.37 -14.24 18.76
C THR A 214 8.74 -13.47 19.92
N ASN A 215 9.13 -13.78 21.15
CA ASN A 215 8.71 -13.02 22.33
C ASN A 215 9.32 -11.61 22.38
N GLN A 216 10.35 -11.36 21.57
CA GLN A 216 10.94 -10.04 21.36
C GLN A 216 10.27 -9.28 20.21
N GLN A 217 9.13 -9.78 19.68
CA GLN A 217 8.39 -9.22 18.55
C GLN A 217 9.20 -9.15 17.24
N VAL A 218 10.21 -10.01 17.11
CA VAL A 218 10.97 -10.17 15.86
C VAL A 218 10.25 -11.16 14.95
N SER A 219 10.21 -10.86 13.66
CA SER A 219 9.76 -11.77 12.61
C SER A 219 10.64 -11.65 11.36
N TYR A 220 10.62 -12.69 10.52
CA TYR A 220 11.33 -12.73 9.25
C TYR A 220 10.40 -13.23 8.15
N THR A 221 10.54 -12.66 6.95
CA THR A 221 9.84 -13.11 5.73
C THR A 221 9.98 -14.62 5.54
N ALA A 222 11.15 -15.20 5.79
CA ALA A 222 11.37 -16.65 5.68
C ALA A 222 10.41 -17.49 6.52
N TRP A 223 10.05 -17.05 7.73
CA TRP A 223 9.10 -17.79 8.59
C TRP A 223 7.67 -17.73 8.05
N PHE A 224 7.28 -16.61 7.46
CA PHE A 224 6.01 -16.50 6.76
C PHE A 224 5.99 -17.38 5.51
N LEU A 225 7.05 -17.38 4.70
CA LEU A 225 7.14 -18.23 3.51
C LEU A 225 6.97 -19.72 3.85
N ASP A 226 7.63 -20.19 4.92
CA ASP A 226 7.48 -21.56 5.40
C ASP A 226 6.04 -21.86 5.88
N ALA A 227 5.42 -20.92 6.60
CA ALA A 227 4.05 -21.04 7.07
C ALA A 227 3.03 -21.04 5.92
N PHE A 228 3.19 -20.17 4.92
CA PHE A 228 2.35 -20.14 3.71
C PHE A 228 2.48 -21.44 2.91
N ASN A 229 3.71 -21.94 2.70
CA ASN A 229 3.94 -23.22 2.05
C ASN A 229 3.25 -24.37 2.78
N TYR A 230 3.19 -24.32 4.12
CA TYR A 230 2.45 -25.29 4.91
C TYR A 230 0.93 -25.18 4.75
N VAL A 231 0.37 -23.97 4.73
CA VAL A 231 -1.07 -23.74 4.47
C VAL A 231 -1.48 -24.24 3.07
N LEU A 232 -0.66 -23.93 2.06
CA LEU A 232 -0.85 -24.45 0.70
C LEU A 232 -0.75 -25.98 0.65
N TRP A 233 0.17 -26.55 1.44
CA TRP A 233 0.34 -27.98 1.55
C TRP A 233 -0.89 -28.69 2.14
N ARG A 234 -1.41 -28.13 3.23
CA ARG A 234 -2.62 -28.56 3.93
C ARG A 234 -3.83 -28.63 3.00
N GLY A 235 -4.06 -27.57 2.22
CA GLY A 235 -5.10 -27.50 1.19
C GLY A 235 -6.54 -27.49 1.72
N ASP A 236 -6.76 -27.47 3.03
CA ASP A 236 -8.06 -27.44 3.69
C ASP A 236 -8.37 -26.12 4.40
N VAL A 237 -7.43 -25.16 4.40
CA VAL A 237 -7.64 -23.79 4.92
C VAL A 237 -8.54 -23.00 3.96
N ASP A 238 -9.54 -22.31 4.50
CA ASP A 238 -10.43 -21.43 3.72
C ASP A 238 -10.06 -19.95 3.90
N VAL A 239 -9.63 -19.56 5.12
CA VAL A 239 -9.30 -18.17 5.46
C VAL A 239 -7.94 -18.12 6.18
N LEU A 240 -7.13 -17.12 5.87
CA LEU A 240 -5.88 -16.83 6.56
C LEU A 240 -5.93 -15.40 7.11
N ASN A 241 -5.77 -15.26 8.42
CA ASN A 241 -5.69 -13.95 9.09
C ASN A 241 -4.24 -13.56 9.38
N LEU A 242 -3.86 -12.36 8.95
CA LEU A 242 -2.59 -11.70 9.21
C LEU A 242 -2.84 -10.38 9.95
N SER A 243 -2.86 -10.42 11.28
CA SER A 243 -3.06 -9.24 12.14
C SER A 243 -1.77 -8.40 12.32
N VAL A 244 -0.93 -8.41 11.29
CA VAL A 244 0.44 -7.87 11.26
C VAL A 244 0.75 -7.38 9.86
N GLY A 245 1.66 -6.43 9.75
CA GLY A 245 2.15 -5.90 8.47
C GLY A 245 3.28 -4.91 8.68
N GLY A 246 3.83 -4.41 7.59
CA GLY A 246 4.83 -3.34 7.60
C GLY A 246 4.73 -2.49 6.33
N PRO A 247 5.46 -1.37 6.25
CA PRO A 247 5.36 -0.45 5.11
C PRO A 247 5.89 -1.07 3.80
N ASP A 248 6.64 -2.18 3.87
CA ASP A 248 7.31 -2.77 2.72
C ASP A 248 6.41 -3.62 1.83
N PHE A 249 5.83 -2.98 0.81
CA PHE A 249 5.11 -3.64 -0.26
C PHE A 249 6.01 -4.16 -1.40
N ALA A 250 7.33 -3.90 -1.34
CA ALA A 250 8.30 -4.28 -2.36
C ALA A 250 9.05 -5.60 -2.05
N ASP A 251 8.77 -6.26 -0.92
CA ASP A 251 9.24 -7.62 -0.59
C ASP A 251 8.61 -8.65 -1.56
N ALA A 252 9.19 -8.73 -2.77
CA ALA A 252 8.72 -9.57 -3.87
C ALA A 252 8.50 -11.05 -3.46
N PRO A 253 9.44 -11.72 -2.75
CA PRO A 253 9.21 -13.06 -2.22
C PRO A 253 7.94 -13.19 -1.37
N PHE A 254 7.69 -12.24 -0.47
CA PHE A 254 6.52 -12.27 0.41
C PHE A 254 5.23 -12.04 -0.36
N VAL A 255 5.14 -10.98 -1.18
CA VAL A 255 3.92 -10.63 -1.92
C VAL A 255 3.56 -11.69 -2.97
N ASP A 256 4.54 -12.27 -3.67
CA ASP A 256 4.29 -13.34 -4.63
C ASP A 256 3.76 -14.60 -3.92
N LYS A 257 4.26 -14.90 -2.71
CA LYS A 257 3.75 -16.02 -1.93
C LYS A 257 2.32 -15.79 -1.44
N VAL A 258 1.97 -14.56 -1.06
CA VAL A 258 0.58 -14.21 -0.71
C VAL A 258 -0.33 -14.41 -1.92
N ARG A 259 0.10 -14.04 -3.13
CA ARG A 259 -0.65 -14.33 -4.37
C ARG A 259 -0.87 -15.82 -4.57
N ASP A 260 0.14 -16.67 -4.39
CA ASP A 260 -0.02 -18.13 -4.47
C ASP A 260 -1.11 -18.66 -3.51
N VAL A 261 -1.09 -18.16 -2.26
CA VAL A 261 -2.07 -18.52 -1.23
C VAL A 261 -3.47 -18.14 -1.68
N VAL A 262 -3.68 -16.92 -2.16
CA VAL A 262 -4.97 -16.47 -2.68
C VAL A 262 -5.39 -17.25 -3.93
N ALA A 263 -4.46 -17.53 -4.83
CA ALA A 263 -4.70 -18.30 -6.05
C ALA A 263 -5.16 -19.74 -5.77
N SER A 264 -4.73 -20.33 -4.64
CA SER A 264 -5.18 -21.65 -4.18
C SER A 264 -6.62 -21.69 -3.63
N GLY A 265 -7.26 -20.52 -3.55
CA GLY A 265 -8.62 -20.33 -3.07
C GLY A 265 -8.74 -19.95 -1.59
N VAL A 266 -7.63 -19.64 -0.92
CA VAL A 266 -7.62 -19.14 0.47
C VAL A 266 -7.91 -17.64 0.47
N THR A 267 -8.88 -17.20 1.27
CA THR A 267 -9.10 -15.77 1.47
C THR A 267 -8.10 -15.25 2.49
N VAL A 268 -7.16 -14.39 2.08
CA VAL A 268 -6.24 -13.73 3.00
C VAL A 268 -6.90 -12.43 3.50
N VAL A 269 -6.94 -12.27 4.81
CA VAL A 269 -7.48 -11.10 5.52
C VAL A 269 -6.35 -10.50 6.35
N SER A 270 -6.11 -9.20 6.23
CA SER A 270 -5.00 -8.55 6.93
C SER A 270 -5.36 -7.18 7.47
N ALA A 271 -4.77 -6.83 8.61
CA ALA A 271 -4.94 -5.53 9.25
C ALA A 271 -4.24 -4.42 8.46
N ILE A 272 -4.93 -3.30 8.25
CA ILE A 272 -4.41 -2.23 7.37
C ILE A 272 -3.24 -1.42 7.95
N GLY A 273 -3.00 -1.53 9.27
CA GLY A 273 -1.99 -0.74 9.98
C GLY A 273 -2.60 0.21 11.02
N ASN A 274 -1.75 0.75 11.90
CA ASN A 274 -2.16 1.63 13.00
C ASN A 274 -1.46 3.01 12.93
N ASP A 275 -1.03 3.38 11.72
CA ASP A 275 -0.18 4.55 11.46
C ASP A 275 -0.99 5.75 10.94
N GLY A 276 -2.33 5.67 11.02
CA GLY A 276 -3.22 6.81 10.81
C GLY A 276 -3.06 7.89 11.88
N PRO A 277 -3.58 9.11 11.65
CA PRO A 277 -4.56 9.49 10.62
C PRO A 277 -3.98 9.89 9.26
N LEU A 278 -2.66 9.87 9.11
CA LEU A 278 -1.99 10.25 7.86
C LEU A 278 -2.43 9.35 6.71
N TRP A 279 -2.50 9.91 5.51
CA TRP A 279 -2.80 9.15 4.28
C TRP A 279 -1.52 8.52 3.72
N GLY A 280 -1.66 7.46 2.93
CA GLY A 280 -0.51 6.70 2.42
C GLY A 280 0.15 5.77 3.45
N THR A 281 -0.51 5.47 4.56
CA THR A 281 0.07 4.74 5.71
C THR A 281 -0.28 3.27 5.75
N LEU A 282 -0.71 2.71 4.62
CA LEU A 282 -1.15 1.32 4.53
C LEU A 282 0.03 0.36 4.71
N ASN A 283 -0.19 -0.72 5.46
CA ASN A 283 0.79 -1.78 5.62
C ASN A 283 0.55 -2.95 4.66
N SER A 284 1.64 -3.51 4.15
CA SER A 284 1.68 -4.77 3.41
C SER A 284 1.55 -5.97 4.37
N PRO A 285 0.76 -7.01 4.02
CA PRO A 285 0.12 -7.25 2.71
C PRO A 285 -1.33 -6.72 2.59
N ALA A 286 -1.84 -5.94 3.54
CA ALA A 286 -3.24 -5.50 3.51
C ALA A 286 -3.55 -4.51 2.36
N ASP A 287 -2.53 -3.82 1.86
CA ASP A 287 -2.55 -2.95 0.68
C ASP A 287 -2.62 -3.72 -0.65
N MET A 288 -2.26 -5.01 -0.66
CA MET A 288 -2.26 -5.86 -1.85
C MET A 288 -3.67 -5.98 -2.45
N LEU A 289 -3.72 -6.13 -3.77
CA LEU A 289 -4.96 -6.22 -4.53
C LEU A 289 -5.74 -7.48 -4.15
N GLU A 290 -5.05 -8.56 -3.81
CA GLU A 290 -5.59 -9.89 -3.57
C GLU A 290 -6.09 -10.11 -2.14
N VAL A 291 -5.62 -9.28 -1.20
CA VAL A 291 -5.85 -9.43 0.24
C VAL A 291 -7.02 -8.57 0.70
N VAL A 292 -7.92 -9.09 1.52
CA VAL A 292 -8.96 -8.27 2.16
C VAL A 292 -8.31 -7.43 3.25
N GLY A 293 -8.07 -6.15 2.97
CA GLY A 293 -7.47 -5.19 3.89
C GLY A 293 -8.51 -4.61 4.83
N VAL A 294 -8.27 -4.66 6.14
CA VAL A 294 -9.27 -4.33 7.16
C VAL A 294 -8.86 -3.09 7.96
N GLY A 295 -9.67 -2.04 7.83
CA GLY A 295 -9.57 -0.83 8.63
C GLY A 295 -10.27 -0.95 9.99
N GLY A 296 -9.91 -0.04 10.90
CA GLY A 296 -10.45 0.03 12.24
C GLY A 296 -11.52 1.10 12.37
N ALA A 297 -12.64 0.76 13.00
CA ALA A 297 -13.69 1.71 13.34
C ALA A 297 -14.07 1.64 14.83
N GLU A 298 -14.59 2.77 15.32
CA GLU A 298 -15.24 2.84 16.61
C GLU A 298 -16.57 2.07 16.60
N ALA A 299 -16.76 1.19 17.58
CA ALA A 299 -17.82 0.19 17.54
C ALA A 299 -19.26 0.75 17.57
N ARG A 300 -19.48 1.94 18.17
CA ARG A 300 -20.81 2.56 18.29
C ARG A 300 -20.99 3.83 17.49
N SER A 301 -19.99 4.71 17.46
CA SER A 301 -20.08 5.99 16.76
C SER A 301 -20.11 5.83 15.24
N GLY A 302 -19.64 4.68 14.71
CA GLY A 302 -19.55 4.47 13.26
C GLY A 302 -18.57 5.47 12.62
N ARG A 303 -17.46 5.74 13.28
CA ARG A 303 -16.37 6.57 12.76
C ARG A 303 -15.13 5.72 12.56
N VAL A 304 -14.34 6.02 11.54
CA VAL A 304 -13.01 5.39 11.38
C VAL A 304 -12.15 5.81 12.57
N ALA A 305 -11.46 4.83 13.17
CA ALA A 305 -10.58 5.08 14.30
C ALA A 305 -9.40 5.97 13.88
N PRO A 306 -8.93 6.92 14.71
CA PRO A 306 -7.85 7.84 14.30
C PRO A 306 -6.57 7.11 13.88
N PHE A 307 -6.23 6.03 14.59
CA PHE A 307 -5.04 5.24 14.32
C PHE A 307 -5.17 4.37 13.06
N SER A 308 -6.38 4.12 12.54
CA SER A 308 -6.52 3.24 11.37
C SER A 308 -5.80 3.86 10.19
N SER A 309 -4.82 3.14 9.63
CA SER A 309 -4.11 3.56 8.42
C SER A 309 -5.07 3.79 7.26
N ARG A 310 -4.67 4.69 6.35
CA ARG A 310 -5.53 5.20 5.26
C ARG A 310 -4.79 5.16 3.94
N GLY A 311 -5.55 4.86 2.90
CA GLY A 311 -5.04 4.82 1.54
C GLY A 311 -4.81 6.20 0.94
N GLN A 312 -4.55 6.29 -0.35
CA GLN A 312 -4.52 5.20 -1.34
C GLN A 312 -3.29 4.28 -1.23
N THR A 313 -3.27 3.18 -1.98
CA THR A 313 -2.06 2.33 -2.10
C THR A 313 -0.93 3.06 -2.83
N LEU A 314 0.30 2.77 -2.44
CA LEU A 314 1.51 3.39 -3.01
C LEU A 314 2.20 2.51 -4.06
N SER A 315 1.80 1.24 -4.21
CA SER A 315 2.42 0.29 -5.15
C SER A 315 2.34 0.70 -6.62
N GLU A 316 1.38 1.54 -7.01
CA GLU A 316 1.19 2.03 -8.37
C GLU A 316 1.90 3.36 -8.64
N ALA A 317 2.27 4.09 -7.59
CA ALA A 317 2.81 5.44 -7.68
C ALA A 317 4.19 5.51 -8.38
N PRO A 318 5.13 4.55 -8.23
CA PRO A 318 6.40 4.58 -8.96
C PRO A 318 6.26 4.61 -10.49
N GLY A 319 5.19 4.03 -11.04
CA GLY A 319 4.87 4.06 -12.47
C GLY A 319 4.08 5.29 -12.91
N GLY A 320 3.89 6.28 -12.04
CA GLY A 320 3.02 7.44 -12.28
C GLY A 320 1.52 7.12 -12.22
N GLY A 321 1.15 5.93 -11.73
CA GLY A 321 -0.25 5.51 -11.59
C GLY A 321 -0.95 6.15 -10.39
N ALA A 322 -2.28 6.17 -10.43
CA ALA A 322 -3.11 6.46 -9.26
C ALA A 322 -3.12 5.25 -8.31
N GLY A 323 -3.25 5.46 -7.01
CA GLY A 323 -3.38 4.36 -6.06
C GLY A 323 -4.76 3.70 -6.11
N ARG A 324 -4.85 2.50 -5.52
CA ARG A 324 -6.10 1.75 -5.36
C ARG A 324 -6.82 2.15 -4.06
N ALA A 325 -8.14 1.96 -4.06
CA ALA A 325 -8.96 2.10 -2.86
C ALA A 325 -8.65 1.00 -1.84
N LYS A 326 -8.19 1.41 -0.66
CA LYS A 326 -7.96 0.58 0.54
C LYS A 326 -8.21 1.42 1.79
N PRO A 327 -8.71 0.84 2.91
CA PRO A 327 -9.02 -0.58 3.12
C PRO A 327 -10.21 -1.09 2.29
N ASP A 328 -10.45 -2.40 2.29
CA ASP A 328 -11.62 -3.00 1.63
C ASP A 328 -12.91 -2.78 2.45
N VAL A 329 -12.82 -2.99 3.77
CA VAL A 329 -13.91 -2.87 4.74
C VAL A 329 -13.35 -2.44 6.10
N THR A 330 -14.23 -2.07 7.03
CA THR A 330 -13.88 -1.79 8.43
C THR A 330 -14.63 -2.69 9.39
N ALA A 331 -14.04 -2.92 10.56
CA ALA A 331 -14.69 -3.58 11.69
C ALA A 331 -14.32 -2.87 13.01
N ALA A 332 -15.01 -3.22 14.10
CA ALA A 332 -14.72 -2.67 15.41
C ALA A 332 -13.25 -2.90 15.79
N SER A 333 -12.54 -1.84 16.16
CA SER A 333 -11.12 -1.87 16.54
C SER A 333 -10.81 -1.26 17.90
N ASN A 334 -11.81 -0.70 18.58
CA ASN A 334 -11.61 0.06 19.80
C ASN A 334 -12.35 -0.63 20.95
N GLY A 335 -11.61 -1.05 21.97
CA GLY A 335 -12.18 -1.65 23.17
C GLY A 335 -12.84 -3.01 22.89
N VAL A 336 -12.40 -3.72 21.86
CA VAL A 336 -12.96 -5.06 21.57
C VAL A 336 -12.44 -6.02 22.63
N LEU A 337 -13.32 -6.85 23.16
CA LEU A 337 -12.99 -7.87 24.14
C LEU A 337 -12.43 -9.13 23.47
N GLY A 338 -11.41 -9.71 24.08
CA GLY A 338 -10.86 -10.99 23.65
C GLY A 338 -10.14 -11.70 24.79
N ALA A 339 -9.75 -12.94 24.53
CA ALA A 339 -9.06 -13.81 25.47
C ALA A 339 -7.56 -13.48 25.56
N PHE A 340 -6.93 -13.83 26.68
CA PHE A 340 -5.49 -13.66 26.89
C PHE A 340 -4.89 -14.91 27.54
N PRO A 341 -3.58 -15.16 27.39
CA PRO A 341 -2.96 -16.43 27.79
C PRO A 341 -3.08 -16.80 29.28
N ASP A 342 -3.31 -15.83 30.16
CA ASP A 342 -3.28 -15.95 31.62
C ASP A 342 -4.64 -16.31 32.25
N GLY A 343 -5.71 -16.44 31.47
CA GLY A 343 -7.01 -16.88 31.98
C GLY A 343 -8.18 -16.67 31.03
N ASP A 344 -9.37 -17.04 31.49
CA ASP A 344 -10.59 -17.00 30.65
C ASP A 344 -11.33 -15.65 30.71
N ALA A 345 -10.81 -14.68 31.48
CA ALA A 345 -11.35 -13.33 31.55
C ALA A 345 -11.11 -12.57 30.23
N CYS A 346 -12.18 -12.02 29.67
CA CYS A 346 -12.09 -11.17 28.49
C CYS A 346 -11.54 -9.79 28.86
N ARG A 347 -10.56 -9.30 28.11
CA ARG A 347 -9.98 -7.96 28.30
C ARG A 347 -10.07 -7.14 27.01
N PRO A 348 -10.14 -5.80 27.07
CA PRO A 348 -10.20 -4.98 25.87
C PRO A 348 -8.82 -4.80 25.20
N MET A 349 -8.79 -4.73 23.87
CA MET A 349 -7.64 -4.31 23.07
C MET A 349 -8.06 -3.28 22.00
N HIS A 350 -7.09 -2.55 21.47
CA HIS A 350 -7.28 -1.57 20.41
C HIS A 350 -6.30 -1.84 19.26
N GLY A 351 -6.76 -1.63 18.02
CA GLY A 351 -5.92 -1.73 16.82
C GLY A 351 -6.64 -2.36 15.63
N THR A 352 -6.12 -2.16 14.43
CA THR A 352 -6.62 -2.85 13.22
C THR A 352 -6.31 -4.35 13.25
N SER A 353 -5.30 -4.75 14.03
CA SER A 353 -5.00 -6.15 14.36
C SER A 353 -6.14 -6.88 15.09
N VAL A 354 -7.08 -6.13 15.67
CA VAL A 354 -8.31 -6.58 16.32
C VAL A 354 -9.50 -6.61 15.34
N ALA A 355 -9.55 -5.67 14.41
CA ALA A 355 -10.58 -5.61 13.37
C ALA A 355 -10.41 -6.75 12.33
N SER A 356 -9.17 -7.03 11.90
CA SER A 356 -8.84 -8.10 10.94
C SER A 356 -9.45 -9.46 11.29
N PRO A 357 -9.28 -10.01 12.52
CA PRO A 357 -9.85 -11.31 12.86
C PRO A 357 -11.39 -11.31 12.93
N SER A 358 -12.03 -10.15 13.12
CA SER A 358 -13.49 -10.03 13.02
C SER A 358 -13.95 -10.33 11.60
N VAL A 359 -13.30 -9.70 10.61
CA VAL A 359 -13.55 -9.95 9.18
C VAL A 359 -13.16 -11.37 8.78
N ALA A 360 -12.06 -11.92 9.31
CA ALA A 360 -11.67 -13.31 9.07
C ALA A 360 -12.72 -14.30 9.59
N GLY A 361 -13.33 -14.02 10.75
CA GLY A 361 -14.46 -14.79 11.26
C GLY A 361 -15.69 -14.69 10.36
N VAL A 362 -16.05 -13.48 9.88
CA VAL A 362 -17.14 -13.33 8.90
C VAL A 362 -16.84 -14.05 7.58
N ALA A 363 -15.60 -14.00 7.10
CA ALA A 363 -15.16 -14.75 5.92
C ALA A 363 -15.31 -16.28 6.12
N ALA A 364 -15.06 -16.78 7.34
CA ALA A 364 -15.29 -18.18 7.68
C ALA A 364 -16.80 -18.53 7.69
N LEU A 365 -17.67 -17.65 8.20
CA LEU A 365 -19.12 -17.82 8.11
C LEU A 365 -19.59 -17.84 6.64
N ILE A 366 -19.10 -16.93 5.80
CA ILE A 366 -19.37 -16.91 4.35
C ILE A 366 -18.96 -18.22 3.68
N ALA A 367 -17.73 -18.69 3.95
CA ALA A 367 -17.21 -19.93 3.37
C ALA A 367 -18.03 -21.16 3.80
N SER A 368 -18.41 -21.22 5.08
CA SER A 368 -19.25 -22.27 5.65
C SER A 368 -20.67 -22.25 5.05
N ALA A 369 -21.29 -21.07 4.94
CA ALA A 369 -22.62 -20.89 4.36
C ALA A 369 -22.64 -21.28 2.87
N ALA A 370 -21.66 -20.83 2.09
CA ALA A 370 -21.53 -21.19 0.68
C ALA A 370 -21.37 -22.72 0.50
N ARG A 371 -20.61 -23.38 1.39
CA ARG A 371 -20.44 -24.84 1.39
C ARG A 371 -21.75 -25.55 1.75
N ARG A 372 -22.50 -25.06 2.74
CA ARG A 372 -23.81 -25.61 3.16
C ARG A 372 -24.87 -25.44 2.07
N ALA A 373 -24.88 -24.31 1.38
CA ALA A 373 -25.78 -24.03 0.26
C ALA A 373 -25.41 -24.76 -1.04
N GLY A 374 -24.29 -25.49 -1.08
CA GLY A 374 -23.83 -26.19 -2.28
C GLY A 374 -23.39 -25.25 -3.41
N ALA A 375 -22.89 -24.05 -3.07
CA ALA A 375 -22.43 -23.08 -4.06
C ALA A 375 -21.38 -23.70 -5.00
N ALA A 376 -21.60 -23.56 -6.30
CA ALA A 376 -20.72 -24.12 -7.33
C ALA A 376 -19.31 -23.52 -7.27
N THR A 377 -19.18 -22.26 -6.83
CA THR A 377 -17.92 -21.54 -6.72
C THR A 377 -17.70 -21.06 -5.29
N ARG A 378 -16.53 -21.37 -4.74
CA ARG A 378 -16.07 -20.95 -3.40
C ARG A 378 -14.66 -20.41 -3.55
N ASN A 379 -14.53 -19.10 -3.69
CA ASN A 379 -13.25 -18.45 -3.96
C ASN A 379 -13.11 -17.11 -3.22
N PRO A 380 -11.91 -16.54 -3.15
CA PRO A 380 -11.66 -15.26 -2.50
C PRO A 380 -12.45 -14.09 -3.09
N ALA A 381 -12.71 -14.09 -4.41
CA ALA A 381 -13.52 -13.05 -5.05
C ALA A 381 -14.96 -13.04 -4.54
N MET A 382 -15.60 -14.19 -4.41
CA MET A 382 -16.94 -14.33 -3.80
C MET A 382 -16.96 -13.76 -2.39
N VAL A 383 -15.97 -14.11 -1.56
CA VAL A 383 -15.91 -13.63 -0.17
C VAL A 383 -15.81 -12.11 -0.14
N ARG A 384 -14.87 -11.52 -0.89
CA ARG A 384 -14.73 -10.06 -0.98
C ARG A 384 -15.99 -9.40 -1.53
N GLN A 385 -16.60 -9.97 -2.57
CA GLN A 385 -17.82 -9.44 -3.17
C GLN A 385 -19.00 -9.40 -2.21
N CYS A 386 -19.17 -10.44 -1.38
CA CYS A 386 -20.21 -10.42 -0.35
C CYS A 386 -19.90 -9.42 0.75
N LEU A 387 -18.63 -9.30 1.18
CA LEU A 387 -18.22 -8.27 2.15
C LEU A 387 -18.49 -6.85 1.63
N HIS A 388 -18.08 -6.54 0.39
CA HIS A 388 -18.28 -5.22 -0.21
C HIS A 388 -19.76 -4.90 -0.43
N ALA A 389 -20.55 -5.85 -0.95
CA ALA A 389 -21.95 -5.62 -1.28
C ALA A 389 -22.84 -5.40 -0.06
N THR A 390 -22.44 -5.88 1.12
CA THR A 390 -23.26 -5.81 2.34
C THR A 390 -22.69 -4.86 3.40
N ALA A 391 -21.48 -4.34 3.18
CA ALA A 391 -20.90 -3.33 4.05
C ALA A 391 -21.73 -2.05 4.07
N LYS A 392 -21.73 -1.36 5.22
CA LYS A 392 -22.50 -0.14 5.45
C LYS A 392 -21.56 1.05 5.54
N PRO A 393 -21.53 1.95 4.53
CA PRO A 393 -20.73 3.16 4.56
C PRO A 393 -21.13 4.08 5.72
N TYR A 394 -20.14 4.67 6.38
CA TYR A 394 -20.31 5.75 7.34
C TYR A 394 -20.66 7.05 6.62
N GLY A 395 -21.61 7.82 7.14
CA GLY A 395 -21.95 9.16 6.65
C GLY A 395 -22.90 9.24 5.44
N ARG A 396 -23.40 8.13 4.89
CA ARG A 396 -24.46 8.15 3.84
C ARG A 396 -25.89 8.24 4.38
N PHE A 397 -26.10 8.08 5.69
CA PHE A 397 -27.43 7.83 6.27
C PHE A 397 -28.10 9.02 6.99
N ASN A 398 -27.55 10.24 7.02
CA ASN A 398 -28.32 11.45 7.36
C ASN A 398 -27.54 12.76 7.13
N ALA A 399 -28.16 13.75 6.48
CA ALA A 399 -27.57 15.07 6.21
C ALA A 399 -27.28 15.90 7.49
N THR A 400 -27.90 15.55 8.62
CA THR A 400 -27.66 16.15 9.95
C THR A 400 -26.47 15.53 10.69
N GLU A 401 -25.98 14.38 10.24
CA GLU A 401 -24.78 13.71 10.73
C GLU A 401 -23.74 13.70 9.61
N ARG A 402 -23.13 14.87 9.33
CA ARG A 402 -21.86 14.87 8.58
C ARG A 402 -20.85 14.12 9.43
N ALA A 403 -20.79 12.79 9.27
CA ALA A 403 -19.87 11.93 9.96
C ALA A 403 -18.45 12.31 9.53
N SER A 404 -17.83 13.16 10.33
CA SER A 404 -16.39 13.31 10.31
C SER A 404 -15.80 12.11 11.05
N ASP A 405 -14.73 11.53 10.50
CA ASP A 405 -13.81 10.62 11.18
C ASP A 405 -13.42 11.17 12.54
N ALA A 406 -12.87 10.30 13.40
CA ALA A 406 -12.50 10.63 14.77
C ALA A 406 -11.66 11.92 14.92
N ASP A 407 -10.92 12.28 13.88
CA ASP A 407 -10.04 13.47 13.77
C ASP A 407 -10.68 14.71 13.10
N GLY A 408 -11.97 14.66 12.72
CA GLY A 408 -12.65 15.76 12.03
C GLY A 408 -12.53 15.72 10.51
N SER A 409 -11.74 14.81 9.93
CA SER A 409 -11.71 14.56 8.48
C SER A 409 -12.98 13.83 8.03
N ARG A 410 -13.30 13.81 6.74
CA ARG A 410 -14.54 13.19 6.27
C ARG A 410 -14.27 11.72 5.91
N SER A 411 -15.15 10.78 6.29
CA SER A 411 -14.95 9.34 6.05
C SER A 411 -14.90 8.99 4.56
N SER A 412 -13.71 9.02 3.97
CA SER A 412 -13.48 8.75 2.55
C SER A 412 -13.40 7.25 2.27
N LEU A 413 -13.56 6.86 1.00
CA LEU A 413 -13.29 5.52 0.47
C LEU A 413 -11.92 5.00 0.90
N TYR A 414 -10.92 5.89 0.99
CA TYR A 414 -9.55 5.55 1.41
C TYR A 414 -9.37 5.40 2.93
N ALA A 415 -10.38 5.76 3.73
CA ALA A 415 -10.39 5.55 5.19
C ALA A 415 -11.30 4.38 5.60
N GLN A 416 -12.48 4.26 4.98
CA GLN A 416 -13.51 3.28 5.37
C GLN A 416 -13.73 2.12 4.38
N GLY A 417 -13.18 2.18 3.17
CA GLY A 417 -13.47 1.20 2.13
C GLY A 417 -14.95 1.15 1.77
N ALA A 418 -15.52 -0.05 1.64
CA ALA A 418 -16.96 -0.24 1.46
C ALA A 418 -17.79 0.06 2.72
N GLY A 419 -17.14 0.32 3.87
CA GLY A 419 -17.80 0.64 5.14
C GLY A 419 -17.68 -0.48 6.17
N ARG A 420 -18.56 -0.43 7.19
CA ARG A 420 -18.60 -1.44 8.27
C ARG A 420 -19.15 -2.76 7.77
N ILE A 421 -18.52 -3.87 8.16
CA ILE A 421 -19.05 -5.21 7.89
C ILE A 421 -20.47 -5.45 8.46
N ASP A 422 -21.26 -6.27 7.76
CA ASP A 422 -22.53 -6.82 8.24
C ASP A 422 -22.49 -8.35 8.05
N ALA A 423 -22.27 -9.07 9.15
CA ALA A 423 -22.06 -10.52 9.13
C ALA A 423 -23.29 -11.28 8.60
N ALA A 424 -24.50 -10.89 9.02
CA ALA A 424 -25.72 -11.60 8.65
C ALA A 424 -26.06 -11.39 7.18
N ALA A 425 -25.95 -10.14 6.69
CA ALA A 425 -26.17 -9.83 5.29
C ALA A 425 -25.10 -10.50 4.39
N ALA A 426 -23.85 -10.59 4.86
CA ALA A 426 -22.79 -11.28 4.13
C ALA A 426 -23.02 -12.80 4.02
N VAL A 427 -23.51 -13.44 5.09
CA VAL A 427 -23.93 -14.86 5.06
C VAL A 427 -25.08 -15.07 4.08
N ALA A 428 -26.11 -14.21 4.10
CA ALA A 428 -27.22 -14.30 3.17
C ALA A 428 -26.77 -14.11 1.70
N CYS A 429 -25.81 -13.21 1.45
CA CYS A 429 -25.18 -13.07 0.14
C CYS A 429 -24.52 -14.37 -0.32
N ALA A 430 -23.81 -15.06 0.58
CA ALA A 430 -23.12 -16.31 0.28
C ALA A 430 -24.08 -17.45 -0.10
N GLU A 431 -25.20 -17.58 0.60
CA GLU A 431 -26.21 -18.61 0.34
C GLU A 431 -26.88 -18.45 -1.03
N GLN A 432 -27.01 -17.20 -1.49
CA GLN A 432 -27.65 -16.85 -2.75
C GLN A 432 -26.65 -16.51 -3.87
N TYR A 433 -25.36 -16.73 -3.62
CA TYR A 433 -24.32 -16.25 -4.51
C TYR A 433 -24.41 -16.88 -5.90
N ARG A 434 -24.18 -16.03 -6.90
CA ARG A 434 -23.98 -16.42 -8.30
C ARG A 434 -22.68 -15.78 -8.77
N PRO A 435 -21.77 -16.56 -9.40
CA PRO A 435 -20.54 -16.01 -9.94
C PRO A 435 -20.80 -14.77 -10.78
N ARG A 436 -20.05 -13.70 -10.50
CA ARG A 436 -20.20 -12.40 -11.14
C ARG A 436 -18.89 -11.63 -11.13
N VAL A 437 -18.80 -10.64 -12.00
CA VAL A 437 -17.76 -9.61 -11.96
C VAL A 437 -18.31 -8.40 -11.21
N THR A 438 -17.50 -7.82 -10.32
CA THR A 438 -17.84 -6.58 -9.63
C THR A 438 -16.68 -5.59 -9.69
N LEU A 439 -17.00 -4.31 -9.50
CA LEU A 439 -16.04 -3.22 -9.49
C LEU A 439 -15.99 -2.59 -8.09
N PHE A 440 -14.81 -2.15 -7.66
CA PHE A 440 -14.63 -1.38 -6.44
C PHE A 440 -13.68 -0.19 -6.68
N PRO A 441 -14.14 1.07 -6.49
CA PRO A 441 -15.52 1.44 -6.14
C PRO A 441 -16.53 1.05 -7.24
N ALA A 442 -17.80 0.87 -6.85
CA ALA A 442 -18.84 0.41 -7.77
C ALA A 442 -19.38 1.52 -8.71
N ALA A 443 -19.09 2.79 -8.39
CA ALA A 443 -19.40 3.96 -9.19
C ALA A 443 -18.40 5.09 -8.89
N LEU A 444 -18.28 6.05 -9.81
CA LEU A 444 -17.48 7.27 -9.66
C LEU A 444 -18.40 8.48 -9.78
N ASP A 445 -19.10 8.84 -8.71
CA ASP A 445 -19.91 10.05 -8.65
C ASP A 445 -19.09 11.21 -8.06
N LEU A 446 -18.30 11.84 -8.94
CA LEU A 446 -17.45 12.98 -8.63
C LEU A 446 -18.25 14.29 -8.44
N ALA A 447 -19.59 14.26 -8.59
CA ALA A 447 -20.44 15.43 -8.46
C ALA A 447 -21.14 15.49 -7.09
N GLU A 448 -21.69 14.37 -6.63
CA GLU A 448 -22.59 14.34 -5.46
C GLU A 448 -22.06 13.49 -4.29
N ASP A 449 -21.19 12.50 -4.53
CA ASP A 449 -20.73 11.56 -3.49
C ASP A 449 -19.50 12.06 -2.73
N CYS A 450 -19.42 13.38 -2.51
CA CYS A 450 -18.49 13.96 -1.56
C CYS A 450 -19.11 13.92 -0.15
N PRO A 451 -18.50 13.22 0.82
CA PRO A 451 -17.05 13.05 0.91
C PRO A 451 -16.48 11.65 0.64
N TYR A 452 -17.33 10.70 0.28
CA TYR A 452 -16.90 9.32 0.09
C TYR A 452 -15.78 9.23 -0.96
N LEU A 453 -15.89 9.97 -2.07
CA LEU A 453 -14.85 9.98 -3.12
C LEU A 453 -13.79 11.08 -2.94
N SER A 454 -13.69 11.75 -1.79
CA SER A 454 -12.58 12.70 -1.55
C SER A 454 -11.22 11.95 -1.57
N PRO A 455 -10.17 12.52 -2.20
CA PRO A 455 -10.10 13.86 -2.81
C PRO A 455 -10.53 13.94 -4.28
N LEU A 456 -10.89 12.83 -4.91
CA LEU A 456 -11.26 12.76 -6.34
C LEU A 456 -12.40 13.71 -6.72
N CYS A 457 -13.31 13.97 -5.78
CA CYS A 457 -14.47 14.85 -5.98
C CYS A 457 -14.30 16.27 -5.38
N ASP A 458 -13.14 16.59 -4.77
CA ASP A 458 -12.94 17.88 -4.09
C ASP A 458 -12.76 19.08 -5.05
N GLN A 459 -12.74 18.82 -6.36
CA GLN A 459 -12.78 19.84 -7.39
C GLN A 459 -13.61 19.41 -8.61
N PRO A 460 -14.41 20.33 -9.18
CA PRO A 460 -15.09 20.06 -10.44
C PRO A 460 -14.09 20.05 -11.61
N LEU A 461 -14.47 19.37 -12.68
CA LEU A 461 -13.77 19.41 -13.96
C LEU A 461 -13.95 20.78 -14.63
N PHE A 462 -13.01 21.17 -15.49
CA PHE A 462 -13.11 22.41 -16.27
C PHE A 462 -12.35 22.28 -17.59
N SER A 463 -12.76 23.02 -18.62
CA SER A 463 -12.08 22.99 -19.93
C SER A 463 -10.60 23.39 -19.80
N GLY A 464 -9.70 22.51 -20.27
CA GLY A 464 -8.24 22.65 -20.16
C GLY A 464 -7.63 22.11 -18.86
N GLY A 465 -8.44 21.56 -17.93
CA GLY A 465 -7.95 20.79 -16.78
C GLY A 465 -7.63 19.34 -17.13
N ARG A 466 -6.79 18.67 -16.31
CA ARG A 466 -6.35 17.28 -16.58
C ARG A 466 -7.40 16.20 -16.29
N GLY A 467 -8.37 16.52 -15.44
CA GLY A 467 -9.31 15.54 -14.92
C GLY A 467 -8.70 14.68 -13.81
N VAL A 468 -9.37 13.56 -13.53
CA VAL A 468 -9.06 12.68 -12.41
C VAL A 468 -8.71 11.29 -12.94
N ALA A 469 -7.73 10.64 -12.32
CA ALA A 469 -7.39 9.24 -12.56
C ALA A 469 -7.62 8.44 -11.28
N VAL A 470 -8.24 7.26 -11.41
CA VAL A 470 -8.53 6.35 -10.30
C VAL A 470 -8.34 4.92 -10.74
N ASN A 471 -7.76 4.09 -9.88
CA ASN A 471 -7.70 2.65 -10.12
C ASN A 471 -8.95 1.95 -9.56
N VAL A 472 -9.67 1.28 -10.46
CA VAL A 472 -10.86 0.50 -10.14
C VAL A 472 -10.49 -0.97 -10.05
N THR A 473 -10.71 -1.57 -8.88
CA THR A 473 -10.49 -2.99 -8.64
C THR A 473 -11.60 -3.81 -9.31
N VAL A 474 -11.22 -4.81 -10.09
CA VAL A 474 -12.12 -5.78 -10.74
C VAL A 474 -12.00 -7.10 -10.00
N ALA A 475 -13.10 -7.61 -9.45
CA ALA A 475 -13.15 -8.93 -8.82
C ALA A 475 -13.86 -9.93 -9.75
N ASN A 476 -13.17 -11.00 -10.10
CA ASN A 476 -13.66 -12.09 -10.95
C ASN A 476 -14.17 -13.26 -10.11
N GLY A 477 -15.48 -13.34 -9.91
CA GLY A 477 -16.12 -14.43 -9.19
C GLY A 477 -16.14 -15.77 -9.94
N PHE A 478 -15.77 -15.83 -11.22
CA PHE A 478 -15.92 -17.04 -12.05
C PHE A 478 -14.72 -18.00 -11.98
N GLY A 479 -13.50 -17.48 -11.89
CA GLY A 479 -12.28 -18.28 -12.01
C GLY A 479 -11.03 -17.52 -11.60
N VAL A 480 -9.94 -18.24 -11.34
CA VAL A 480 -8.68 -17.64 -10.84
C VAL A 480 -8.07 -16.69 -11.87
N LEU A 481 -8.28 -17.00 -13.16
CA LEU A 481 -7.78 -16.23 -14.29
C LEU A 481 -8.92 -15.48 -14.99
N GLY A 482 -8.62 -14.25 -15.39
CA GLY A 482 -9.43 -13.50 -16.33
C GLY A 482 -8.64 -12.36 -16.94
N ALA A 483 -9.27 -11.58 -17.80
CA ALA A 483 -8.69 -10.35 -18.33
C ALA A 483 -9.79 -9.34 -18.66
N VAL A 484 -9.51 -8.05 -18.47
CA VAL A 484 -10.31 -6.98 -19.07
C VAL A 484 -9.81 -6.77 -20.50
N VAL A 485 -10.66 -7.10 -21.47
CA VAL A 485 -10.29 -7.18 -22.90
C VAL A 485 -10.94 -6.11 -23.77
N ASP A 486 -11.93 -5.39 -23.24
CA ASP A 486 -12.56 -4.26 -23.94
C ASP A 486 -13.06 -3.24 -22.90
N ALA A 487 -13.12 -1.97 -23.30
CA ALA A 487 -13.63 -0.87 -22.49
C ALA A 487 -14.36 0.13 -23.40
N ARG A 488 -15.62 0.44 -23.08
CA ARG A 488 -16.49 1.30 -23.89
C ARG A 488 -17.20 2.33 -23.03
N TRP A 489 -16.95 3.61 -23.29
CA TRP A 489 -17.72 4.69 -22.70
C TRP A 489 -19.08 4.81 -23.40
N VAL A 490 -20.15 4.75 -22.62
CA VAL A 490 -21.52 5.00 -23.08
C VAL A 490 -21.98 6.31 -22.43
N PRO A 491 -22.05 7.42 -23.18
CA PRO A 491 -22.50 8.70 -22.64
C PRO A 491 -23.99 8.62 -22.26
N GLY A 492 -24.33 9.18 -21.11
CA GLY A 492 -25.71 9.41 -20.66
C GLY A 492 -26.07 10.88 -20.80
N GLU A 493 -26.72 11.44 -19.79
CA GLU A 493 -27.03 12.88 -19.72
C GLU A 493 -25.75 13.72 -19.78
N HIS A 494 -25.59 14.53 -20.83
CA HIS A 494 -24.42 15.38 -21.06
C HIS A 494 -23.07 14.63 -21.10
N GLY A 495 -23.10 13.30 -21.22
CA GLY A 495 -21.90 12.44 -21.14
C GLY A 495 -20.93 12.61 -22.31
N GLU A 496 -21.36 13.23 -23.41
CA GLU A 496 -20.52 13.61 -24.55
C GLU A 496 -19.44 14.65 -24.19
N HIS A 497 -19.63 15.37 -23.08
CA HIS A 497 -18.66 16.32 -22.54
C HIS A 497 -17.54 15.65 -21.74
N LEU A 498 -17.64 14.35 -21.47
CA LEU A 498 -16.61 13.57 -20.80
C LEU A 498 -15.72 12.82 -21.79
N ASP A 499 -14.42 12.86 -21.54
CA ASP A 499 -13.43 11.94 -22.09
C ASP A 499 -13.08 10.91 -21.02
N VAL A 500 -13.75 9.75 -21.09
CA VAL A 500 -13.50 8.62 -20.20
C VAL A 500 -12.66 7.60 -20.95
N ALA A 501 -11.46 7.34 -20.44
CA ALA A 501 -10.51 6.44 -21.06
C ALA A 501 -9.89 5.48 -20.05
N VAL A 502 -9.48 4.33 -20.54
CA VAL A 502 -8.59 3.39 -19.84
C VAL A 502 -7.20 3.54 -20.48
N PRO A 503 -6.25 4.27 -19.86
CA PRO A 503 -4.98 4.66 -20.49
C PRO A 503 -4.09 3.49 -20.88
N SER A 504 -4.22 2.35 -20.18
CA SER A 504 -3.67 1.09 -20.66
C SER A 504 -4.48 0.68 -21.90
N ALA A 505 -4.01 1.09 -23.08
CA ALA A 505 -4.55 0.61 -24.34
C ALA A 505 -4.64 -0.90 -24.24
N ILE A 506 -5.85 -1.44 -24.30
CA ILE A 506 -6.09 -2.86 -24.45
C ILE A 506 -5.61 -3.21 -25.86
N HIS A 507 -4.29 -3.37 -26.01
CA HIS A 507 -3.62 -3.74 -27.24
C HIS A 507 -2.83 -5.01 -26.94
N GLY A 508 -3.24 -6.10 -27.57
CA GLY A 508 -2.72 -7.45 -27.31
C GLY A 508 -3.58 -8.21 -26.30
N ASP A 509 -3.11 -8.30 -25.06
CA ASP A 509 -3.52 -9.35 -24.10
C ASP A 509 -4.51 -8.89 -23.00
N GLY A 510 -4.95 -7.62 -22.99
CA GLY A 510 -5.84 -7.06 -21.98
C GLY A 510 -5.20 -6.84 -20.60
N VAL A 511 -5.99 -6.37 -19.62
CA VAL A 511 -5.54 -6.22 -18.21
C VAL A 511 -5.78 -7.55 -17.48
N ALA A 512 -4.71 -8.25 -17.13
CA ALA A 512 -4.81 -9.54 -16.45
C ALA A 512 -5.49 -9.44 -15.08
N LEU A 513 -6.41 -10.36 -14.81
CA LEU A 513 -7.00 -10.60 -13.49
C LEU A 513 -6.33 -11.84 -12.91
N TRP A 514 -5.36 -11.63 -12.01
CA TRP A 514 -4.63 -12.71 -11.39
C TRP A 514 -4.07 -12.33 -10.01
N PRO A 515 -4.27 -13.17 -8.99
CA PRO A 515 -5.31 -14.22 -8.87
C PRO A 515 -6.67 -13.61 -8.53
N TRP A 516 -7.72 -13.98 -9.27
CA TRP A 516 -9.12 -13.55 -9.11
C TRP A 516 -9.41 -12.04 -9.23
N PHE A 517 -8.40 -11.19 -9.12
CA PHE A 517 -8.54 -9.74 -9.08
C PHE A 517 -7.60 -9.08 -10.09
N GLY A 518 -7.99 -7.91 -10.58
CA GLY A 518 -7.15 -7.00 -11.35
C GLY A 518 -7.54 -5.55 -11.04
N ALA A 519 -6.79 -4.58 -11.56
CA ALA A 519 -7.12 -3.17 -11.41
C ALA A 519 -7.01 -2.47 -12.76
N VAL A 520 -7.98 -1.62 -13.07
CA VAL A 520 -8.04 -0.84 -14.31
C VAL A 520 -7.93 0.64 -13.95
N ALA A 521 -6.96 1.33 -14.55
CA ALA A 521 -6.84 2.77 -14.45
C ALA A 521 -7.93 3.45 -15.29
N VAL A 522 -8.81 4.20 -14.65
CA VAL A 522 -9.87 4.97 -15.30
C VAL A 522 -9.51 6.45 -15.22
N ARG A 523 -9.38 7.10 -16.37
CA ARG A 523 -9.22 8.56 -16.49
C ARG A 523 -10.57 9.17 -16.85
N VAL A 524 -11.02 10.13 -16.06
CA VAL A 524 -12.22 10.94 -16.30
C VAL A 524 -11.78 12.38 -16.51
N ALA A 525 -11.86 12.86 -17.74
CA ALA A 525 -11.37 14.18 -18.12
C ALA A 525 -12.45 14.99 -18.86
N PRO A 526 -12.35 16.33 -18.85
CA PRO A 526 -13.23 17.18 -19.64
C PRO A 526 -12.86 17.09 -21.12
N ARG A 527 -13.85 16.88 -22.00
CA ARG A 527 -13.71 17.17 -23.42
C ARG A 527 -13.77 18.69 -23.58
N ALA A 528 -12.91 19.28 -24.43
CA ALA A 528 -12.71 20.74 -24.60
C ALA A 528 -13.97 21.49 -25.07
N THR A 529 -14.94 21.58 -24.17
CA THR A 529 -16.28 22.09 -24.37
C THR A 529 -16.53 23.03 -23.20
N GLY A 530 -17.04 24.24 -23.45
CA GLY A 530 -17.34 25.23 -22.41
C GLY A 530 -18.54 24.85 -21.53
N PHE A 531 -18.83 23.56 -21.38
CA PHE A 531 -19.96 23.03 -20.64
C PHE A 531 -19.77 23.27 -19.14
N VAL A 532 -20.87 23.64 -18.49
CA VAL A 532 -20.99 23.83 -17.04
C VAL A 532 -22.27 23.11 -16.62
N GLY A 533 -22.18 22.26 -15.60
CA GLY A 533 -23.27 21.37 -15.22
C GLY A 533 -22.74 20.00 -14.78
N VAL A 534 -23.62 19.00 -14.70
CA VAL A 534 -23.22 17.63 -14.37
C VAL A 534 -23.33 16.77 -15.62
N ALA A 535 -22.26 16.05 -15.96
CA ALA A 535 -22.24 15.05 -17.02
C ALA A 535 -22.27 13.65 -16.43
N ARG A 536 -23.02 12.73 -17.05
CA ARG A 536 -23.23 11.37 -16.59
C ARG A 536 -23.05 10.35 -17.72
N GLY A 537 -22.73 9.12 -17.36
CA GLY A 537 -22.70 7.98 -18.28
C GLY A 537 -22.17 6.74 -17.59
N ALA A 538 -21.82 5.72 -18.37
CA ALA A 538 -21.24 4.49 -17.83
C ALA A 538 -20.07 3.99 -18.68
N LEU A 539 -18.98 3.61 -18.01
CA LEU A 539 -17.88 2.88 -18.63
C LEU A 539 -18.18 1.38 -18.54
N HIS A 540 -18.39 0.75 -19.68
CA HIS A 540 -18.60 -0.69 -19.79
C HIS A 540 -17.27 -1.41 -20.01
N LEU A 541 -16.93 -2.35 -19.14
CA LEU A 541 -15.74 -3.19 -19.25
C LEU A 541 -16.15 -4.61 -19.65
N ALA A 542 -15.52 -5.17 -20.69
CA ALA A 542 -15.66 -6.58 -21.02
C ALA A 542 -14.58 -7.39 -20.32
N VAL A 543 -15.02 -8.35 -19.52
CA VAL A 543 -14.15 -9.25 -18.78
C VAL A 543 -14.27 -10.64 -19.35
N GLU A 544 -13.18 -11.18 -19.88
CA GLU A 544 -13.06 -12.58 -20.21
C GLU A 544 -12.68 -13.36 -18.97
N THR A 545 -13.47 -14.38 -18.69
CA THR A 545 -13.29 -15.23 -17.53
C THR A 545 -13.06 -16.66 -17.99
N ARG A 546 -12.07 -17.33 -17.39
CA ARG A 546 -11.85 -18.75 -17.61
C ARG A 546 -12.52 -19.50 -16.48
N THR A 547 -13.63 -20.18 -16.76
CA THR A 547 -14.34 -20.94 -15.74
C THR A 547 -13.60 -22.24 -15.44
N ASP A 548 -13.31 -22.49 -14.17
CA ASP A 548 -12.84 -23.79 -13.71
C ASP A 548 -14.06 -24.69 -13.45
N ALA A 549 -14.67 -25.28 -14.49
CA ALA A 549 -15.79 -26.24 -14.34
C ALA A 549 -15.65 -27.47 -15.27
N PRO A 550 -16.12 -28.68 -14.85
CA PRO A 550 -15.43 -29.94 -15.14
C PRO A 550 -15.94 -30.67 -16.40
N ALA A 551 -15.01 -31.14 -17.24
CA ALA A 551 -15.31 -32.10 -18.29
C ALA A 551 -14.93 -33.52 -17.84
N ALA A 552 -15.90 -34.24 -17.29
CA ALA A 552 -15.86 -35.69 -17.27
C ALA A 552 -15.97 -36.21 -18.72
N ARG A 553 -14.86 -36.64 -19.33
CA ARG A 553 -14.85 -37.63 -20.43
C ARG A 553 -13.52 -38.38 -20.48
N THR A 554 -13.62 -39.63 -20.02
CA THR A 554 -12.78 -40.81 -20.24
C THR A 554 -11.69 -40.73 -21.31
N TYR A 555 -10.43 -40.91 -20.89
CA TYR A 555 -9.40 -41.60 -21.68
C TYR A 555 -9.10 -42.97 -21.06
N PRO A 556 -8.77 -43.98 -21.89
CA PRO A 556 -8.96 -45.38 -21.57
C PRO A 556 -7.72 -45.92 -20.88
N PHE A 557 -7.78 -46.13 -19.57
CA PHE A 557 -7.24 -47.31 -18.86
C PHE A 557 -7.63 -47.18 -17.36
N GLY A 558 -8.69 -47.88 -16.93
CA GLY A 558 -8.95 -48.23 -15.53
C GLY A 558 -9.74 -47.23 -14.66
N ARG A 559 -10.72 -47.74 -13.89
CA ARG A 559 -11.87 -47.03 -13.29
C ARG A 559 -11.63 -46.40 -11.88
N PRO A 560 -12.50 -45.45 -11.45
CA PRO A 560 -12.27 -44.49 -10.37
C PRO A 560 -13.10 -44.71 -9.09
N SER A 561 -12.66 -44.10 -7.97
CA SER A 561 -13.53 -43.43 -7.00
C SER A 561 -12.71 -42.51 -6.07
N GLY A 562 -12.87 -41.19 -6.23
CA GLY A 562 -12.62 -40.22 -5.13
C GLY A 562 -11.30 -39.45 -5.09
N ALA A 563 -10.73 -39.01 -6.21
CA ALA A 563 -9.73 -37.92 -6.23
C ALA A 563 -9.86 -37.14 -7.55
N GLY A 564 -10.40 -35.92 -7.45
CA GLY A 564 -10.66 -35.06 -8.61
C GLY A 564 -9.38 -34.70 -9.35
N THR A 565 -9.31 -35.05 -10.63
CA THR A 565 -8.23 -34.66 -11.55
C THR A 565 -8.64 -33.39 -12.31
N CYS A 566 -7.72 -32.43 -12.35
CA CYS A 566 -7.85 -31.18 -13.09
C CYS A 566 -7.51 -31.42 -14.55
N GLY A 567 -8.52 -31.37 -15.41
CA GLY A 567 -8.31 -31.46 -16.85
C GLY A 567 -9.61 -31.21 -17.59
N GLY A 568 -9.84 -29.96 -17.98
CA GLY A 568 -10.86 -29.53 -18.92
C GLY A 568 -10.50 -28.13 -19.44
N ALA A 569 -10.70 -27.87 -20.73
CA ALA A 569 -10.58 -26.52 -21.27
C ALA A 569 -11.68 -25.64 -20.65
N PRO A 570 -11.38 -24.42 -20.18
CA PRO A 570 -12.38 -23.53 -19.60
C PRO A 570 -13.41 -23.15 -20.66
N ALA A 571 -14.69 -23.06 -20.28
CA ALA A 571 -15.63 -22.29 -21.07
C ALA A 571 -15.27 -20.81 -20.86
N GLU A 572 -14.77 -20.15 -21.91
CA GLU A 572 -14.50 -18.72 -21.85
C GLU A 572 -15.84 -17.99 -21.90
N ALA A 573 -16.16 -17.29 -20.80
CA ALA A 573 -17.35 -16.43 -20.72
C ALA A 573 -16.90 -14.97 -20.71
N ARG A 574 -17.37 -14.20 -21.70
CA ARG A 574 -17.21 -12.75 -21.75
C ARG A 574 -18.39 -12.09 -21.04
N VAL A 575 -18.11 -11.34 -19.98
CA VAL A 575 -19.10 -10.65 -19.15
C VAL A 575 -18.88 -9.14 -19.24
N TRP A 576 -19.97 -8.39 -19.45
CA TRP A 576 -19.93 -6.94 -19.41
C TRP A 576 -20.31 -6.44 -18.02
N VAL A 577 -19.52 -5.53 -17.47
CA VAL A 577 -19.80 -4.83 -16.21
C VAL A 577 -19.74 -3.32 -16.45
N ALA A 578 -20.69 -2.59 -15.88
CA ALA A 578 -20.78 -1.13 -16.04
C ALA A 578 -20.29 -0.42 -14.77
N LEU A 579 -19.47 0.62 -14.97
CA LEU A 579 -19.07 1.59 -13.96
C LEU A 579 -19.80 2.91 -14.23
N PRO A 580 -20.84 3.25 -13.45
CA PRO A 580 -21.48 4.57 -13.56
C PRO A 580 -20.49 5.68 -13.19
N ILE A 581 -20.49 6.75 -13.97
CA ILE A 581 -19.63 7.92 -13.76
C ILE A 581 -20.49 9.19 -13.84
N ALA A 582 -20.35 10.07 -12.86
CA ALA A 582 -20.92 11.41 -12.87
C ALA A 582 -19.82 12.43 -12.49
N ALA A 583 -19.77 13.57 -13.16
CA ALA A 583 -18.79 14.61 -12.85
C ALA A 583 -19.37 16.00 -13.05
N ALA A 584 -19.09 16.89 -12.10
CA ALA A 584 -19.46 18.29 -12.17
C ALA A 584 -18.42 19.07 -12.99
N PHE A 585 -18.91 19.96 -13.86
CA PHE A 585 -18.13 20.89 -14.65
C PHE A 585 -18.35 22.31 -14.15
N ALA A 586 -17.25 23.05 -13.98
CA ALA A 586 -17.25 24.46 -13.63
C ALA A 586 -16.64 25.31 -14.75
N GLU A 587 -16.90 26.62 -14.69
CA GLU A 587 -16.21 27.57 -15.55
C GLU A 587 -14.68 27.46 -15.36
N PRO A 588 -13.89 27.55 -16.44
CA PRO A 588 -12.44 27.49 -16.34
C PRO A 588 -11.91 28.57 -15.38
N PRO A 589 -11.26 28.20 -14.27
CA PRO A 589 -10.78 29.16 -13.29
C PRO A 589 -9.73 30.09 -13.92
N PRO A 590 -9.52 31.31 -13.41
CA PRO A 590 -8.43 32.17 -13.88
C PRO A 590 -7.09 31.43 -13.80
N ARG A 591 -6.20 31.63 -14.79
CA ARG A 591 -4.87 30.99 -14.81
C ARG A 591 -4.11 31.17 -13.49
N ALA A 592 -4.23 32.34 -12.86
CA ALA A 592 -3.60 32.63 -11.56
C ALA A 592 -4.11 31.79 -10.36
N LYS A 593 -5.22 31.05 -10.52
CA LYS A 593 -5.79 30.12 -9.54
C LYS A 593 -5.52 28.65 -9.89
N ARG A 594 -4.84 28.37 -11.00
CA ARG A 594 -4.48 27.01 -11.43
C ARG A 594 -3.04 26.72 -11.02
N VAL A 595 -2.86 25.67 -10.24
CA VAL A 595 -1.58 25.17 -9.76
C VAL A 595 -1.36 23.78 -10.34
N LEU A 596 -0.21 23.57 -10.97
CA LEU A 596 0.28 22.23 -11.27
C LEU A 596 1.23 21.83 -10.14
N TRP A 597 0.91 20.77 -9.41
CA TRP A 597 1.77 20.20 -8.39
C TRP A 597 2.66 19.14 -9.04
N ASP A 598 3.97 19.29 -8.92
CA ASP A 598 4.94 18.29 -9.37
C ASP A 598 5.02 17.12 -8.37
N ALA A 599 4.37 15.99 -8.68
CA ALA A 599 4.55 14.74 -7.93
C ALA A 599 5.43 13.75 -8.70
N THR A 600 6.04 14.18 -9.80
CA THR A 600 6.94 13.36 -10.61
C THR A 600 8.26 13.19 -9.91
N HIS A 601 8.79 14.27 -9.35
CA HIS A 601 10.09 14.30 -8.70
C HIS A 601 10.05 14.00 -7.20
N SER A 602 8.86 14.02 -6.59
CA SER A 602 8.68 13.74 -5.17
C SER A 602 8.78 12.25 -4.83
N LEU A 603 8.94 11.86 -3.57
CA LEU A 603 8.97 10.46 -3.17
C LEU A 603 7.56 9.88 -3.23
N ALA A 604 7.40 8.65 -3.73
CA ALA A 604 6.11 7.95 -3.61
C ALA A 604 6.13 6.95 -2.46
N TYR A 605 7.28 6.31 -2.32
CA TYR A 605 7.66 5.29 -1.37
C TYR A 605 9.14 5.05 -1.64
N PRO A 606 10.02 4.86 -0.65
CA PRO A 606 11.46 4.74 -0.84
C PRO A 606 11.81 3.52 -1.70
N PRO A 607 12.14 3.66 -3.01
CA PRO A 607 12.71 2.55 -3.78
C PRO A 607 14.22 2.38 -3.46
N ILE A 608 14.77 3.40 -2.81
CA ILE A 608 16.16 3.63 -2.39
C ILE A 608 16.15 3.96 -0.91
N PHE A 609 17.32 3.94 -0.27
CA PHE A 609 17.47 4.53 1.05
C PHE A 609 17.37 6.07 0.93
N ALA A 610 16.13 6.59 0.91
CA ALA A 610 15.81 8.02 1.02
C ALA A 610 15.60 8.35 2.49
N THR A 611 16.38 9.29 3.01
CA THR A 611 16.32 9.65 4.42
C THR A 611 15.15 10.56 4.71
N ARG A 612 14.59 10.44 5.91
CA ARG A 612 13.63 11.40 6.47
C ARG A 612 14.03 12.88 6.30
N ASP A 613 13.01 13.71 6.20
CA ASP A 613 13.15 15.17 6.07
C ASP A 613 13.60 15.77 7.40
N PHE A 614 12.91 15.41 8.49
CA PHE A 614 13.28 15.90 9.81
C PHE A 614 14.34 15.04 10.52
N LEU A 615 15.60 15.47 10.44
CA LEU A 615 16.75 14.84 11.09
C LEU A 615 16.71 14.76 12.63
N GLY A 616 15.74 15.40 13.30
CA GLY A 616 15.58 15.35 14.75
C GLY A 616 14.81 14.16 15.29
N GLN A 617 14.21 13.36 14.40
CA GLN A 617 13.59 12.09 14.75
C GLN A 617 14.66 11.01 14.85
N ASN A 618 14.50 10.06 15.78
CA ASN A 618 15.46 8.96 15.97
C ASN A 618 14.83 7.57 15.68
N ALA A 619 13.51 7.50 15.50
CA ALA A 619 12.78 6.23 15.38
C ALA A 619 13.01 5.58 14.01
N ASP A 620 12.82 6.32 12.92
CA ASP A 620 12.77 5.75 11.55
C ASP A 620 13.74 6.45 10.60
N LEU A 621 14.75 5.76 10.08
CA LEU A 621 15.79 6.38 9.23
C LEU A 621 15.31 6.74 7.81
N LEU A 622 14.25 6.09 7.36
CA LEU A 622 13.65 6.18 6.03
C LEU A 622 12.43 7.11 6.07
N ASP A 623 12.23 7.89 5.00
CA ASP A 623 10.92 8.45 4.73
C ASP A 623 10.05 7.37 4.07
N TRP A 624 8.98 6.98 4.76
CA TRP A 624 8.02 5.97 4.29
C TRP A 624 6.70 6.58 3.84
N ASN A 625 6.48 7.86 4.12
CA ASN A 625 5.17 8.49 4.02
C ASN A 625 4.87 8.97 2.60
N GLY A 626 5.92 9.25 1.80
CA GLY A 626 5.83 9.70 0.42
C GLY A 626 5.21 11.09 0.31
N ASP A 627 5.48 11.81 -0.77
CA ASP A 627 5.38 13.28 -0.86
C ASP A 627 4.36 13.72 -1.92
N THR A 628 3.10 13.48 -1.62
CA THR A 628 2.00 13.78 -2.55
C THR A 628 0.78 14.35 -1.84
N PRO A 629 -0.11 15.06 -2.56
CA PRO A 629 -1.42 15.46 -2.03
C PRO A 629 -2.27 14.31 -1.47
N GLU A 630 -2.01 13.08 -1.90
CA GLU A 630 -2.70 11.87 -1.45
C GLU A 630 -2.01 11.16 -0.28
N THR A 631 -0.91 11.73 0.26
CA THR A 631 -0.15 11.21 1.39
C THR A 631 0.05 12.29 2.45
N ASN A 632 1.28 12.65 2.78
CA ASN A 632 1.68 13.58 3.83
C ASN A 632 1.56 15.07 3.46
N PHE A 633 1.14 15.43 2.23
CA PHE A 633 0.82 16.82 1.84
C PHE A 633 -0.69 17.09 1.76
N ARG A 634 -1.52 16.19 2.28
CA ARG A 634 -2.98 16.28 2.17
C ARG A 634 -3.57 17.55 2.78
N GLU A 635 -3.11 17.95 3.98
CA GLU A 635 -3.57 19.20 4.60
C GLU A 635 -3.27 20.42 3.71
N THR A 636 -2.09 20.43 3.09
CA THR A 636 -1.66 21.48 2.16
C THR A 636 -2.58 21.54 0.93
N PHE A 637 -2.91 20.40 0.31
CA PHE A 637 -3.89 20.34 -0.77
C PHE A 637 -5.26 20.90 -0.33
N LEU A 638 -5.76 20.49 0.83
CA LEU A 638 -7.05 20.96 1.35
C LEU A 638 -7.06 22.46 1.65
N GLU A 639 -5.97 23.03 2.17
CA GLU A 639 -5.84 24.50 2.33
C GLU A 639 -5.90 25.21 0.97
N LEU A 640 -5.17 24.73 -0.05
CA LEU A 640 -5.22 25.31 -1.40
C LEU A 640 -6.64 25.30 -1.97
N ARG A 641 -7.35 24.17 -1.82
CA ARG A 641 -8.76 24.05 -2.19
C ARG A 641 -9.65 25.03 -1.41
N ARG A 642 -9.47 25.17 -0.10
CA ARG A 642 -10.19 26.16 0.74
C ARG A 642 -9.95 27.61 0.29
N ARG A 643 -8.79 27.91 -0.30
CA ARG A 643 -8.44 29.23 -0.88
C ARG A 643 -8.87 29.41 -2.35
N GLY A 644 -9.59 28.43 -2.91
CA GLY A 644 -10.12 28.48 -4.26
C GLY A 644 -9.09 28.23 -5.36
N PHE A 645 -7.96 27.60 -5.05
CA PHE A 645 -7.01 27.13 -6.06
C PHE A 645 -7.46 25.79 -6.62
N TYR A 646 -7.32 25.61 -7.93
CA TYR A 646 -7.45 24.33 -8.63
C TYR A 646 -6.08 23.70 -8.75
N VAL A 647 -5.95 22.49 -8.23
CA VAL A 647 -4.67 21.79 -8.12
C VAL A 647 -4.73 20.54 -8.97
N ASP A 648 -3.97 20.52 -10.05
CA ASP A 648 -3.75 19.30 -10.83
C ASP A 648 -2.40 18.71 -10.41
N VAL A 649 -2.32 17.39 -10.31
CA VAL A 649 -1.09 16.68 -9.94
C VAL A 649 -0.41 16.16 -11.21
N ALA A 650 0.82 16.62 -11.45
CA ALA A 650 1.68 16.09 -12.51
C ALA A 650 2.28 14.76 -12.05
N ARG A 651 2.13 13.74 -12.89
CA ARG A 651 2.70 12.40 -12.70
C ARG A 651 3.36 12.01 -14.02
N GLY A 652 4.64 11.66 -13.95
CA GLY A 652 5.48 11.42 -15.13
C GLY A 652 6.09 12.69 -15.72
N ASP A 653 6.80 12.56 -16.82
CA ASP A 653 7.62 13.62 -17.42
C ASP A 653 6.86 14.95 -17.60
N LEU A 654 7.40 16.05 -17.05
CA LEU A 654 6.76 17.38 -17.06
C LEU A 654 6.50 17.89 -18.49
N ARG A 655 7.25 17.41 -19.50
CA ARG A 655 7.02 17.75 -20.92
C ARG A 655 5.72 17.18 -21.48
N CYS A 656 5.17 16.15 -20.85
CA CYS A 656 3.87 15.59 -21.20
C CYS A 656 2.68 16.42 -20.62
N HIS A 657 2.95 17.55 -19.94
CA HIS A 657 1.95 18.44 -19.35
C HIS A 657 1.88 19.78 -20.09
N ASP A 658 0.66 20.34 -20.22
CA ASP A 658 0.47 21.69 -20.73
C ASP A 658 0.78 22.72 -19.63
N LEU A 659 2.05 23.05 -19.49
CA LEU A 659 2.54 24.01 -18.49
C LEU A 659 1.97 25.43 -18.69
N ASP A 660 1.56 25.80 -19.91
CA ASP A 660 1.03 27.13 -20.20
C ASP A 660 -0.38 27.34 -19.64
N ALA A 661 -1.13 26.25 -19.40
CA ALA A 661 -2.46 26.29 -18.79
C ALA A 661 -2.46 26.74 -17.32
N TYR A 662 -1.31 26.74 -16.65
CA TYR A 662 -1.19 26.99 -15.21
C TYR A 662 -0.53 28.33 -14.89
N GLY A 663 -0.93 28.92 -13.77
CA GLY A 663 -0.32 30.15 -13.23
C GLY A 663 0.92 29.86 -12.40
N ALA A 664 0.97 28.70 -11.73
CA ALA A 664 2.11 28.28 -10.94
C ALA A 664 2.39 26.77 -11.07
N LEU A 665 3.67 26.42 -11.10
CA LEU A 665 4.20 25.09 -10.85
C LEU A 665 4.70 25.05 -9.39
N LEU A 666 4.15 24.14 -8.59
CA LEU A 666 4.57 23.90 -7.20
C LEU A 666 5.43 22.63 -7.16
N ILE A 667 6.66 22.79 -6.70
CA ILE A 667 7.63 21.71 -6.45
C ILE A 667 7.89 21.71 -4.94
N ALA A 668 7.57 20.62 -4.26
CA ALA A 668 7.76 20.44 -2.82
C ALA A 668 8.35 19.05 -2.60
N ASP A 669 9.39 18.95 -1.77
CA ASP A 669 10.21 17.73 -1.59
C ASP A 669 10.50 16.99 -2.90
N PRO A 670 11.49 17.44 -3.70
CA PRO A 670 11.93 16.70 -4.88
C PRO A 670 13.16 15.83 -4.59
N GLU A 671 13.01 14.51 -4.63
CA GLU A 671 14.05 13.50 -4.39
C GLU A 671 14.59 12.88 -5.70
N ASP A 672 13.91 13.08 -6.83
CA ASP A 672 14.32 12.56 -8.15
C ASP A 672 15.13 13.59 -8.97
N LEU A 673 15.62 13.15 -10.14
CA LEU A 673 16.43 13.93 -11.07
C LEU A 673 15.58 14.79 -12.01
N PHE A 674 16.02 16.02 -12.28
CA PHE A 674 15.45 16.88 -13.33
C PHE A 674 16.22 16.76 -14.66
N TRP A 675 15.53 16.34 -15.72
CA TRP A 675 16.13 16.24 -17.06
C TRP A 675 16.31 17.61 -17.73
N ASP A 676 17.31 17.74 -18.61
CA ASP A 676 17.52 18.99 -19.36
C ASP A 676 16.28 19.40 -20.15
N GLY A 677 15.60 18.44 -20.77
CA GLY A 677 14.38 18.71 -21.53
C GLY A 677 13.22 19.22 -20.67
N GLU A 678 13.10 18.76 -19.42
CA GLU A 678 12.09 19.24 -18.48
C GLU A 678 12.43 20.62 -17.95
N VAL A 679 13.69 20.82 -17.55
CA VAL A 679 14.20 22.13 -17.13
C VAL A 679 13.96 23.18 -18.23
N ASP A 680 14.27 22.83 -19.48
CA ASP A 680 14.07 23.73 -20.61
C ASP A 680 12.57 23.97 -20.89
N ALA A 681 11.70 22.97 -20.67
CA ALA A 681 10.25 23.12 -20.81
C ALA A 681 9.67 24.06 -19.73
N VAL A 682 10.08 23.89 -18.48
CA VAL A 682 9.70 24.76 -17.37
C VAL A 682 10.19 26.19 -17.60
N GLU A 683 11.45 26.37 -18.02
CA GLU A 683 11.99 27.71 -18.34
C GLU A 683 11.19 28.38 -19.47
N ARG A 684 10.90 27.66 -20.55
CA ARG A 684 10.10 28.19 -21.66
C ARG A 684 8.69 28.61 -21.22
N ALA A 685 8.03 27.80 -20.40
CA ALA A 685 6.70 28.12 -19.87
C ALA A 685 6.77 29.29 -18.87
N ALA A 686 7.83 29.38 -18.08
CA ALA A 686 8.06 30.46 -17.13
C ALA A 686 8.25 31.82 -17.81
N ARG A 687 8.97 31.85 -18.94
CA ARG A 687 9.08 33.04 -19.82
C ARG A 687 7.72 33.47 -20.40
N ARG A 688 6.74 32.56 -20.47
CA ARG A 688 5.35 32.82 -20.88
C ARG A 688 4.39 33.04 -19.69
N GLY A 689 4.93 33.27 -18.50
CA GLY A 689 4.18 33.69 -17.32
C GLY A 689 3.82 32.59 -16.33
N LEU A 690 4.31 31.36 -16.49
CA LEU A 690 4.25 30.36 -15.42
C LEU A 690 5.17 30.81 -14.27
N GLY A 691 4.65 30.87 -13.05
CA GLY A 691 5.48 31.04 -11.87
C GLY A 691 6.00 29.70 -11.35
N VAL A 692 7.23 29.67 -10.83
CA VAL A 692 7.79 28.48 -10.19
C VAL A 692 7.86 28.72 -8.68
N VAL A 693 7.28 27.83 -7.89
CA VAL A 693 7.34 27.84 -6.42
C VAL A 693 8.03 26.57 -5.98
N VAL A 694 9.12 26.71 -5.21
CA VAL A 694 9.94 25.61 -4.72
C VAL A 694 9.99 25.62 -3.21
N PHE A 695 9.62 24.50 -2.60
CA PHE A 695 9.91 24.12 -1.22
C PHE A 695 10.91 22.97 -1.32
N GLY A 696 12.20 23.27 -1.13
CA GLY A 696 13.23 22.22 -1.06
C GLY A 696 13.36 21.70 0.36
N ASP A 697 14.29 20.79 0.58
CA ASP A 697 14.60 20.24 1.91
C ASP A 697 16.13 20.09 2.07
N TRP A 698 16.61 19.38 3.09
CA TRP A 698 18.05 19.24 3.30
C TRP A 698 18.75 18.33 2.31
N HIS A 699 19.99 18.72 2.06
CA HIS A 699 21.08 17.90 1.56
C HIS A 699 22.39 18.32 2.24
N ASP A 700 23.13 17.37 2.79
CA ASP A 700 24.50 17.54 3.32
C ASP A 700 25.23 16.19 3.27
N ALA A 701 26.31 16.11 2.49
CA ALA A 701 27.05 14.87 2.27
C ALA A 701 27.57 14.24 3.59
N ALA A 702 28.02 15.05 4.55
CA ALA A 702 28.53 14.53 5.82
C ALA A 702 27.42 14.02 6.74
N LEU A 703 26.19 14.54 6.62
CA LEU A 703 25.01 14.01 7.31
C LEU A 703 24.48 12.74 6.64
N LEU A 704 24.56 12.63 5.31
CA LEU A 704 24.23 11.40 4.57
C LEU A 704 25.16 10.25 4.98
N ASP A 705 26.47 10.48 5.02
CA ASP A 705 27.45 9.47 5.46
C ASP A 705 27.17 8.98 6.89
N LYS A 706 26.75 9.88 7.79
CA LYS A 706 26.39 9.54 9.17
C LYS A 706 25.08 8.77 9.28
N SER A 707 24.22 8.87 8.28
CA SER A 707 22.92 8.19 8.25
C SER A 707 23.02 6.75 7.73
N ALA A 708 24.20 6.35 7.25
CA ALA A 708 24.46 4.97 6.88
C ALA A 708 24.30 4.03 8.09
N PHE A 709 23.65 2.89 7.88
CA PHE A 709 23.44 1.89 8.92
C PHE A 709 23.71 0.48 8.41
N PHE A 710 24.08 -0.41 9.33
CA PHE A 710 24.17 -1.83 9.05
C PHE A 710 22.81 -2.47 9.28
N ASP A 711 22.26 -3.06 8.22
CA ASP A 711 21.02 -3.80 8.30
C ASP A 711 21.31 -5.22 8.77
N ASP A 712 20.97 -5.50 10.03
CA ASP A 712 21.14 -6.81 10.63
C ASP A 712 20.33 -7.91 9.91
N ASN A 713 19.29 -7.56 9.13
CA ASN A 713 18.48 -8.53 8.42
C ASN A 713 19.12 -8.97 7.10
N THR A 714 19.65 -8.01 6.32
CA THR A 714 20.31 -8.31 5.03
C THR A 714 21.82 -8.54 5.17
N GLN A 715 22.40 -8.19 6.33
CA GLN A 715 23.83 -8.20 6.59
C GLN A 715 24.63 -7.28 5.64
N VAL A 716 24.02 -6.14 5.26
CA VAL A 716 24.58 -5.17 4.32
C VAL A 716 24.55 -3.77 4.93
N PHE A 717 25.56 -2.95 4.62
CA PHE A 717 25.54 -1.52 4.91
C PHE A 717 24.69 -0.78 3.87
N TRP A 718 23.72 -0.01 4.36
CA TRP A 718 22.92 0.89 3.54
C TRP A 718 23.43 2.33 3.70
N THR A 719 23.65 3.02 2.58
CA THR A 719 24.05 4.42 2.52
C THR A 719 22.98 5.21 1.77
N PRO A 720 22.52 6.37 2.30
CA PRO A 720 21.44 7.10 1.66
C PRO A 720 21.81 7.55 0.26
N ALA A 721 20.85 7.50 -0.66
CA ALA A 721 21.04 8.03 -2.00
C ALA A 721 20.74 9.54 -2.07
N VAL A 722 19.82 10.03 -1.25
CA VAL A 722 19.39 11.43 -1.17
C VAL A 722 19.15 11.83 0.29
N GLY A 723 19.17 13.15 0.55
CA GLY A 723 18.76 13.75 1.83
C GLY A 723 17.24 13.78 1.96
N GLY A 724 16.71 14.82 2.60
CA GLY A 724 15.28 15.14 2.50
C GLY A 724 14.93 15.43 1.05
N ALA A 725 15.74 16.25 0.37
CA ALA A 725 15.58 16.52 -1.06
C ALA A 725 16.87 16.27 -1.88
N ASN A 726 16.69 16.06 -3.18
CA ASN A 726 17.76 16.05 -4.18
C ASN A 726 18.13 17.48 -4.62
N VAL A 727 18.68 18.25 -3.68
CA VAL A 727 19.14 19.62 -3.90
C VAL A 727 20.10 19.78 -5.08
N PRO A 728 21.05 18.86 -5.35
CA PRO A 728 21.89 18.96 -6.54
C PRO A 728 21.09 18.96 -7.85
N ALA A 729 20.11 18.06 -7.99
CA ALA A 729 19.22 18.04 -9.15
C ALA A 729 18.31 19.26 -9.21
N LEU A 730 17.75 19.68 -8.07
CA LEU A 730 16.92 20.87 -7.96
C LEU A 730 17.68 22.15 -8.36
N ASN A 731 18.96 22.26 -7.97
CA ASN A 731 19.81 23.40 -8.32
C ASN A 731 20.07 23.52 -9.83
N LYS A 732 19.93 22.45 -10.61
CA LYS A 732 19.96 22.50 -12.08
C LYS A 732 18.81 23.34 -12.63
N LEU A 733 17.61 23.18 -12.08
CA LEU A 733 16.44 24.00 -12.42
C LEU A 733 16.60 25.43 -11.89
N LEU A 734 16.95 25.59 -10.61
CA LEU A 734 17.08 26.91 -9.96
C LEU A 734 18.14 27.79 -10.62
N GLY A 735 19.20 27.17 -11.17
CA GLY A 735 20.26 27.87 -11.90
C GLY A 735 19.75 28.67 -13.10
N ARG A 736 18.66 28.25 -13.76
CA ARG A 736 18.02 29.00 -14.86
C ARG A 736 17.46 30.36 -14.39
N PHE A 737 17.14 30.48 -13.11
CA PHE A 737 16.61 31.67 -12.47
C PHE A 737 17.67 32.45 -11.67
N GLY A 738 18.95 32.04 -11.73
CA GLY A 738 20.03 32.66 -10.96
C GLY A 738 19.97 32.38 -9.45
N ALA A 739 19.26 31.32 -9.03
CA ALA A 739 19.12 30.91 -7.64
C ALA A 739 19.79 29.56 -7.37
N ALA A 740 20.14 29.29 -6.10
CA ALA A 740 20.61 27.98 -5.65
C ALA A 740 20.44 27.82 -4.13
N LEU A 741 20.13 26.61 -3.69
CA LEU A 741 20.26 26.17 -2.29
C LEU A 741 21.70 25.74 -1.99
N GLY A 742 22.15 25.97 -0.76
CA GLY A 742 23.45 25.53 -0.25
C GLY A 742 23.39 24.15 0.40
N ALA A 743 24.53 23.66 0.87
CA ALA A 743 24.65 22.35 1.53
C ALA A 743 24.52 22.41 3.07
N GLU A 744 24.40 23.61 3.66
CA GLU A 744 24.32 23.74 5.11
C GLU A 744 22.87 23.59 5.60
N VAL A 745 22.68 22.76 6.62
CA VAL A 745 21.38 22.40 7.20
C VAL A 745 21.12 23.16 8.50
N TYR A 746 19.87 23.60 8.70
CA TYR A 746 19.50 24.47 9.80
C TYR A 746 18.19 24.08 10.48
N ASP A 747 18.10 24.37 11.78
CA ASP A 747 16.90 24.20 12.60
C ASP A 747 16.56 25.50 13.34
N GLY A 748 15.28 25.83 13.48
CA GLY A 748 14.85 26.92 14.36
C GLY A 748 13.46 27.50 14.04
N PRO A 749 13.00 28.48 14.81
CA PRO A 749 11.71 29.13 14.56
C PRO A 749 11.77 30.03 13.31
N LEU A 750 10.67 30.04 12.54
CA LEU A 750 10.48 30.98 11.44
C LEU A 750 9.84 32.29 11.94
N PRO A 751 10.02 33.42 11.22
CA PRO A 751 9.25 34.63 11.47
C PRO A 751 7.74 34.35 11.39
N ALA A 752 6.95 34.92 12.30
CA ALA A 752 5.49 34.71 12.36
C ALA A 752 4.76 35.07 11.05
N ALA A 753 5.31 35.98 10.25
CA ALA A 753 4.78 36.32 8.92
C ALA A 753 4.78 35.13 7.95
N LEU A 754 5.66 34.14 8.14
CA LEU A 754 5.74 32.94 7.31
C LEU A 754 4.78 31.83 7.78
N GLY A 755 4.34 31.88 9.04
CA GLY A 755 3.44 30.92 9.66
C GLY A 755 3.50 31.02 11.19
N ASP A 756 2.34 31.02 11.85
CA ASP A 756 2.29 31.09 13.31
C ASP A 756 2.82 29.78 13.93
N GLY A 757 3.86 29.88 14.75
CA GLY A 757 4.55 28.73 15.32
C GLY A 757 5.29 27.83 14.30
N ALA A 758 5.43 28.26 13.04
CA ALA A 758 6.16 27.50 12.03
C ALA A 758 7.66 27.47 12.30
N ARG A 759 8.33 26.39 11.88
CA ARG A 759 9.76 26.15 12.12
C ARG A 759 10.45 25.74 10.83
N PHE A 760 11.72 26.11 10.74
CA PHE A 760 12.68 25.61 9.76
C PHE A 760 13.24 24.29 10.31
N GLN A 761 13.01 23.16 9.63
CA GLN A 761 13.16 21.82 10.18
C GLN A 761 14.15 20.98 9.40
N SER A 762 15.44 21.19 9.64
CA SER A 762 16.50 20.66 8.77
C SER A 762 16.40 21.23 7.35
N GLY A 763 16.11 22.52 7.18
CA GLY A 763 16.12 23.11 5.84
C GLY A 763 17.53 23.52 5.37
N ASN A 764 17.70 23.69 4.06
CA ASN A 764 18.90 24.29 3.47
C ASN A 764 18.79 25.81 3.32
N ALA A 765 19.90 26.52 3.58
CA ALA A 765 19.97 27.96 3.32
C ALA A 765 19.99 28.28 1.81
N ILE A 766 19.42 29.41 1.42
CA ILE A 766 19.59 29.95 0.06
C ILE A 766 21.02 30.47 -0.08
N ALA A 767 21.79 29.90 -1.00
CA ALA A 767 23.20 30.22 -1.22
C ALA A 767 23.41 31.22 -2.36
N ARG A 768 22.55 31.20 -3.38
CA ARG A 768 22.55 32.18 -4.48
C ARG A 768 21.17 32.74 -4.73
N PHE A 769 21.08 34.05 -4.94
CA PHE A 769 19.81 34.70 -5.30
C PHE A 769 20.06 36.01 -6.06
N PRO A 770 19.30 36.32 -7.12
CA PRO A 770 19.60 37.46 -7.99
C PRO A 770 19.26 38.81 -7.35
N ALA A 771 20.01 39.84 -7.75
CA ALA A 771 19.77 41.24 -7.43
C ALA A 771 18.35 41.67 -7.86
N GLY A 772 17.79 42.64 -7.14
CA GLY A 772 16.44 43.16 -7.39
C GLY A 772 15.32 42.30 -6.81
N GLY A 773 15.57 41.03 -6.49
CA GLY A 773 14.66 40.15 -5.75
C GLY A 773 14.59 40.44 -4.25
N TRP A 774 13.69 39.76 -3.54
CA TRP A 774 13.54 39.84 -2.09
C TRP A 774 14.09 38.59 -1.41
N LEU A 775 15.03 38.75 -0.49
CA LEU A 775 15.68 37.66 0.26
C LEU A 775 15.45 37.82 1.78
N VAL A 776 14.59 36.96 2.32
CA VAL A 776 14.14 36.99 3.71
C VAL A 776 15.02 36.08 4.57
N HIS A 777 15.39 36.57 5.75
CA HIS A 777 16.29 35.88 6.66
C HIS A 777 15.60 35.51 7.98
N ALA A 778 15.78 34.28 8.44
CA ALA A 778 15.43 33.86 9.79
C ALA A 778 16.58 34.26 10.75
N PRO A 779 16.31 34.94 11.87
CA PRO A 779 17.35 35.56 12.69
C PRO A 779 18.05 34.60 13.67
N ARG A 780 17.46 33.45 13.98
CA ARG A 780 17.89 32.56 15.08
C ARG A 780 17.82 31.10 14.66
N LEU A 781 18.58 30.72 13.63
CA LEU A 781 18.71 29.31 13.24
C LEU A 781 20.02 28.72 13.76
N ALA A 782 19.94 27.49 14.26
CA ALA A 782 21.07 26.68 14.67
C ALA A 782 21.52 25.80 13.50
N ARG A 783 22.84 25.71 13.28
CA ARG A 783 23.38 24.85 12.23
C ARG A 783 23.38 23.39 12.70
N ARG A 784 22.86 22.48 11.88
CA ARG A 784 22.83 21.05 12.15
C ARG A 784 24.10 20.36 11.66
N ARG A 785 24.70 19.50 12.51
CA ARG A 785 25.91 18.71 12.19
C ARG A 785 25.82 17.24 12.66
N SER A 786 24.69 16.84 13.25
CA SER A 786 24.47 15.50 13.81
C SER A 786 23.03 15.05 13.63
N LEU A 787 22.84 13.73 13.62
CA LEU A 787 21.54 13.09 13.57
C LEU A 787 20.88 13.04 14.96
N GLY A 788 19.55 12.99 14.94
CA GLY A 788 18.69 12.84 16.09
C GLY A 788 18.49 14.11 16.90
N ARG A 789 17.82 13.97 18.06
CA ARG A 789 17.60 15.07 19.01
C ARG A 789 18.93 15.53 19.61
N ALA A 790 19.55 16.53 18.98
CA ALA A 790 20.59 17.30 19.63
C ALA A 790 19.98 18.09 20.81
N LYS A 791 20.66 18.12 21.97
CA LYS A 791 20.50 19.25 22.90
C LYS A 791 20.91 20.48 22.13
N GLU A 792 20.07 21.51 21.95
CA GLU A 792 20.48 22.73 21.23
C GLU A 792 21.84 23.23 21.76
N PRO A 793 22.91 23.31 20.93
CA PRO A 793 24.15 23.90 21.41
C PRO A 793 24.77 24.89 20.41
N ASP A 794 24.97 26.11 20.90
CA ASP A 794 25.86 27.20 20.45
C ASP A 794 25.75 27.75 19.02
N GLY A 795 25.70 29.08 18.91
CA GLY A 795 25.89 29.81 17.64
C GLY A 795 24.66 29.96 16.74
N GLN A 796 23.54 30.46 17.27
CA GLN A 796 22.41 30.94 16.45
C GLN A 796 22.88 32.01 15.47
N GLN A 797 22.50 31.87 14.19
CA GLN A 797 22.87 32.83 13.16
C GLN A 797 21.68 33.24 12.30
N ARG A 798 21.85 34.37 11.61
CA ARG A 798 20.92 34.88 10.62
C ARG A 798 21.14 34.14 9.30
N VAL A 799 20.10 33.51 8.77
CA VAL A 799 20.17 32.61 7.60
C VAL A 799 19.12 33.02 6.57
N ALA A 800 19.50 33.08 5.30
CA ALA A 800 18.57 33.30 4.19
C ALA A 800 17.74 32.03 3.95
N VAL A 801 16.42 32.12 4.12
CA VAL A 801 15.52 30.95 4.08
C VAL A 801 14.50 31.03 2.95
N LEU A 802 14.12 32.24 2.54
CA LEU A 802 13.05 32.49 1.57
C LEU A 802 13.47 33.58 0.57
N GLY A 803 13.24 33.34 -0.72
CA GLY A 803 13.49 34.29 -1.79
C GLY A 803 12.32 34.40 -2.77
N ALA A 804 12.06 35.59 -3.29
CA ALA A 804 11.15 35.82 -4.43
C ALA A 804 11.77 36.79 -5.44
N ALA A 805 11.74 36.44 -6.73
CA ALA A 805 12.30 37.27 -7.79
C ALA A 805 11.52 37.13 -9.10
N GLU A 806 11.52 38.22 -9.87
CA GLU A 806 11.15 38.21 -11.28
C GLU A 806 12.44 38.33 -12.09
N THR A 807 12.76 37.29 -12.85
CA THR A 807 14.03 37.12 -13.56
C THR A 807 13.78 37.09 -15.07
N ALA A 808 14.85 37.06 -15.86
CA ALA A 808 14.72 36.86 -17.31
C ALA A 808 14.06 35.52 -17.68
N ALA A 809 14.18 34.49 -16.84
CA ALA A 809 13.56 33.18 -17.03
C ALA A 809 12.08 33.15 -16.57
N GLY A 810 11.64 34.13 -15.76
CA GLY A 810 10.30 34.20 -15.21
C GLY A 810 10.31 34.42 -13.69
N ARG A 811 9.14 34.21 -13.06
CA ARG A 811 8.96 34.42 -11.61
C ARG A 811 9.31 33.15 -10.84
N LEU A 812 10.14 33.32 -9.81
CA LEU A 812 10.56 32.26 -8.89
C LEU A 812 10.26 32.66 -7.45
N VAL A 813 9.74 31.72 -6.67
CA VAL A 813 9.77 31.73 -5.20
C VAL A 813 10.50 30.48 -4.72
N LEU A 814 11.48 30.64 -3.85
CA LEU A 814 12.31 29.57 -3.31
C LEU A 814 12.29 29.61 -1.78
N PHE A 815 11.91 28.50 -1.16
CA PHE A 815 12.01 28.27 0.27
C PHE A 815 12.79 26.97 0.51
N GLY A 816 13.69 26.97 1.48
CA GLY A 816 14.65 25.88 1.68
C GLY A 816 14.20 24.73 2.59
N ASP A 817 12.92 24.63 2.92
CA ASP A 817 12.36 23.60 3.83
C ASP A 817 10.93 23.22 3.41
N SER A 818 10.58 21.93 3.31
CA SER A 818 9.22 21.44 3.05
C SER A 818 8.50 21.01 4.32
N GLY A 819 9.21 20.80 5.43
CA GLY A 819 8.66 20.19 6.67
C GLY A 819 7.54 20.98 7.36
N CYS A 820 7.25 22.21 6.91
CA CYS A 820 6.09 22.99 7.38
C CYS A 820 4.82 22.78 6.53
N LEU A 821 4.94 22.11 5.38
CA LEU A 821 3.85 21.69 4.49
C LEU A 821 3.53 20.18 4.62
N ASP A 822 4.52 19.38 5.00
CA ASP A 822 4.37 17.97 5.39
C ASP A 822 3.62 17.86 6.73
N GLU A 823 2.60 17.00 6.84
CA GLU A 823 1.88 16.70 8.10
C GLU A 823 2.45 15.51 8.89
N ALA A 824 3.33 14.69 8.30
CA ALA A 824 3.85 13.48 8.94
C ALA A 824 4.79 13.80 10.10
N HIS A 825 5.72 14.73 9.90
CA HIS A 825 6.78 15.00 10.88
C HIS A 825 6.89 16.46 11.34
N ARG A 826 5.91 17.29 10.96
CA ARG A 826 5.86 18.73 11.28
C ARG A 826 6.10 19.05 12.75
N GLN A 827 7.15 19.82 13.00
CA GLN A 827 7.41 20.46 14.29
C GLN A 827 6.81 21.87 14.32
N GLY A 828 5.65 22.02 14.97
CA GLY A 828 4.98 23.31 15.16
C GLY A 828 3.83 23.54 14.18
N GLY A 829 3.58 24.81 13.86
CA GLY A 829 2.47 25.23 12.99
C GLY A 829 2.78 25.15 11.50
N PRO A 830 1.74 25.10 10.63
CA PRO A 830 1.92 25.12 9.18
C PRO A 830 2.40 26.49 8.67
N CYS A 831 3.07 26.49 7.52
CA CYS A 831 3.52 27.70 6.82
C CYS A 831 2.56 28.13 5.69
N PHE A 832 1.25 27.94 5.87
CA PHE A 832 0.25 28.32 4.86
C PHE A 832 0.28 29.82 4.48
N PRO A 833 0.52 30.78 5.39
CA PRO A 833 0.70 32.19 4.99
C PRO A 833 1.81 32.38 3.95
N LEU A 834 2.95 31.70 4.14
CA LEU A 834 4.04 31.66 3.16
C LEU A 834 3.58 31.04 1.84
N LEU A 835 2.96 29.86 1.85
CA LEU A 835 2.48 29.20 0.63
C LEU A 835 1.54 30.10 -0.19
N HIS A 836 0.62 30.81 0.48
CA HIS A 836 -0.30 31.72 -0.19
C HIS A 836 0.41 32.92 -0.81
N ALA A 837 1.35 33.54 -0.08
CA ALA A 837 2.14 34.65 -0.59
C ALA A 837 3.03 34.22 -1.77
N ALA A 838 3.61 33.02 -1.69
CA ALA A 838 4.41 32.42 -2.75
C ALA A 838 3.59 32.24 -4.03
N LEU A 839 2.41 31.62 -3.94
CA LEU A 839 1.51 31.42 -5.09
C LEU A 839 0.98 32.75 -5.65
N ALA A 840 0.65 33.72 -4.80
CA ALA A 840 0.20 35.04 -5.25
C ALA A 840 1.29 35.78 -6.05
N PHE A 841 2.54 35.70 -5.60
CA PHE A 841 3.68 36.26 -6.31
C PHE A 841 3.98 35.51 -7.60
N ALA A 842 4.11 34.18 -7.53
CA ALA A 842 4.47 33.34 -8.67
C ALA A 842 3.42 33.42 -9.78
N ALA A 843 2.13 33.38 -9.44
CA ALA A 843 1.06 33.34 -10.43
C ALA A 843 0.67 34.73 -10.97
N ALA A 844 0.76 35.78 -10.14
CA ALA A 844 0.22 37.10 -10.48
C ALA A 844 1.14 38.29 -10.20
N GLY A 845 2.38 38.07 -9.73
CA GLY A 845 3.32 39.14 -9.37
C GLY A 845 2.87 39.94 -8.15
N LYS A 846 1.87 39.43 -7.40
CA LYS A 846 1.31 40.12 -6.24
C LYS A 846 2.18 39.86 -5.02
N ARG A 847 2.96 40.86 -4.65
CA ARG A 847 3.83 40.83 -3.47
C ARG A 847 3.04 41.03 -2.19
N ASP A 848 3.19 40.11 -1.24
CA ASP A 848 2.81 40.31 0.16
C ASP A 848 3.94 41.02 0.91
N LYS A 849 3.69 42.21 1.46
CA LYS A 849 4.71 43.01 2.16
C LYS A 849 5.06 42.48 3.55
N ALA A 850 4.20 41.67 4.17
CA ALA A 850 4.50 41.03 5.45
C ALA A 850 5.50 39.89 5.26
N VAL A 851 5.34 39.12 4.18
CA VAL A 851 6.26 38.03 3.82
C VAL A 851 7.52 38.55 3.12
N PHE A 852 7.39 39.48 2.17
CA PHE A 852 8.49 40.06 1.38
C PHE A 852 8.60 41.59 1.62
N PRO A 853 9.16 42.01 2.77
CA PRO A 853 9.27 43.43 3.12
C PRO A 853 10.27 44.17 2.22
N ASP A 854 10.12 45.49 2.10
CA ASP A 854 11.01 46.32 1.28
C ASP A 854 12.48 46.20 1.72
N ALA A 855 12.73 46.03 3.03
CA ALA A 855 14.06 45.82 3.60
C ALA A 855 14.75 44.49 3.19
N ALA A 856 14.00 43.54 2.61
CA ALA A 856 14.54 42.30 2.10
C ALA A 856 15.03 42.41 0.64
N ARG A 857 14.82 43.56 -0.03
CA ARG A 857 15.19 43.72 -1.44
C ARG A 857 16.71 43.77 -1.61
N LEU A 858 17.24 42.93 -2.50
CA LEU A 858 18.66 42.86 -2.81
C LEU A 858 19.07 43.96 -3.78
N ALA A 859 20.14 44.68 -3.44
CA ALA A 859 20.79 45.62 -4.35
C ALA A 859 21.76 44.91 -5.31
N GLU A 860 22.40 43.84 -4.85
CA GLU A 860 23.39 43.04 -5.56
C GLU A 860 23.05 41.56 -5.44
N ASP A 861 23.65 40.73 -6.29
CA ASP A 861 23.48 39.29 -6.23
C ASP A 861 23.93 38.76 -4.87
N HIS A 862 23.09 37.93 -4.24
CA HIS A 862 23.49 37.18 -3.06
C HIS A 862 24.31 35.98 -3.49
N ALA A 863 25.52 35.84 -2.95
CA ALA A 863 26.35 34.65 -3.13
C ALA A 863 27.06 34.31 -1.82
N ARG A 864 26.74 33.15 -1.24
CA ARG A 864 27.46 32.54 -0.11
C ARG A 864 28.01 31.20 -0.58
N GLY A 865 29.28 30.93 -0.30
CA GLY A 865 30.05 29.81 -0.85
C GLY A 865 29.26 28.50 -0.96
N ALA A 866 28.72 28.23 -2.15
CA ALA A 866 28.13 26.95 -2.47
C ALA A 866 29.31 26.00 -2.73
N ALA A 867 29.64 25.16 -1.74
CA ALA A 867 30.51 24.03 -2.01
C ALA A 867 29.88 23.21 -3.14
N PRO A 868 30.65 22.70 -4.11
CA PRO A 868 30.13 21.81 -5.13
C PRO A 868 29.49 20.59 -4.44
N PHE A 869 28.32 20.20 -4.93
CA PHE A 869 27.64 19.00 -4.50
C PHE A 869 28.27 17.79 -5.23
N ASP A 870 29.42 17.32 -4.76
CA ASP A 870 29.98 16.05 -5.22
C ASP A 870 29.37 14.93 -4.38
N HIS A 871 28.28 14.31 -4.88
CA HIS A 871 27.85 13.01 -4.35
C HIS A 871 27.82 11.95 -5.46
N PRO A 872 28.42 10.76 -5.25
CA PRO A 872 28.35 9.63 -6.18
C PRO A 872 26.93 9.01 -6.32
N ALA A 873 25.88 9.69 -5.81
CA ALA A 873 24.50 9.23 -5.80
C ALA A 873 23.87 9.20 -7.20
N ASP A 874 24.40 9.96 -8.16
CA ASP A 874 23.89 9.97 -9.54
C ASP A 874 23.81 8.57 -10.16
N ALA A 875 24.74 7.67 -9.84
CA ALA A 875 24.73 6.30 -10.35
C ALA A 875 23.62 5.44 -9.71
N MET A 876 23.35 5.59 -8.40
CA MET A 876 22.23 4.94 -7.74
C MET A 876 20.90 5.55 -8.19
N LEU A 877 20.79 6.87 -8.21
CA LEU A 877 19.57 7.58 -8.62
C LEU A 877 19.21 7.26 -10.07
N ARG A 878 20.17 7.13 -10.99
CA ARG A 878 19.89 6.64 -12.35
C ARG A 878 19.31 5.22 -12.39
N LYS A 879 19.56 4.37 -11.39
CA LYS A 879 18.98 3.01 -11.33
C LYS A 879 17.53 3.00 -10.84
N TYR A 880 17.17 3.93 -9.95
CA TYR A 880 15.89 3.93 -9.24
C TYR A 880 14.98 5.11 -9.57
N SER A 881 15.49 6.09 -10.31
CA SER A 881 14.71 7.21 -10.86
C SER A 881 13.58 6.64 -11.69
N ARG A 882 12.40 7.25 -11.53
CA ARG A 882 11.16 6.81 -12.20
C ARG A 882 11.28 6.83 -13.72
N HIS A 883 12.26 7.56 -14.25
CA HIS A 883 12.53 7.66 -15.68
C HIS A 883 13.35 6.50 -16.26
N TYR A 884 14.12 5.76 -15.45
CA TYR A 884 14.94 4.63 -15.90
C TYR A 884 14.36 3.27 -15.51
N ALA A 885 13.56 3.23 -14.45
CA ALA A 885 12.71 2.09 -14.15
C ALA A 885 11.60 2.03 -15.22
N GLY A 886 11.88 1.39 -16.35
CA GLY A 886 10.85 1.03 -17.32
C GLY A 886 9.68 0.32 -16.61
N ALA A 887 8.47 0.41 -17.18
CA ALA A 887 7.18 -0.03 -16.63
C ALA A 887 7.03 -1.54 -16.32
N ALA A 888 8.09 -2.21 -15.83
CA ALA A 888 8.07 -3.57 -15.34
C ALA A 888 7.86 -3.54 -13.81
N HIS A 889 6.83 -4.23 -13.36
CA HIS A 889 6.58 -4.49 -11.95
C HIS A 889 7.79 -5.19 -11.29
N GLY A 890 8.42 -4.54 -10.32
CA GLY A 890 9.50 -5.06 -9.49
C GLY A 890 10.83 -4.33 -9.68
N PRO A 891 11.75 -4.41 -8.70
CA PRO A 891 13.12 -3.92 -8.89
C PRO A 891 13.73 -4.63 -10.11
N PRO A 892 14.35 -3.91 -11.05
CA PRO A 892 14.94 -4.55 -12.23
C PRO A 892 15.96 -5.60 -11.78
N PRO A 893 16.05 -6.77 -12.46
CA PRO A 893 17.09 -7.73 -12.18
C PRO A 893 18.46 -7.04 -12.25
N TYR A 894 19.40 -7.53 -11.45
CA TYR A 894 20.72 -6.96 -11.18
C TYR A 894 21.58 -6.59 -12.42
N ASP A 895 21.13 -6.91 -13.64
CA ASP A 895 21.82 -6.74 -14.93
C ASP A 895 20.97 -6.05 -16.03
N ALA A 896 19.90 -5.30 -15.70
CA ALA A 896 19.15 -4.57 -16.73
C ALA A 896 19.99 -3.41 -17.32
N ARG A 897 20.27 -3.46 -18.63
CA ARG A 897 20.85 -2.32 -19.38
C ARG A 897 19.85 -1.15 -19.34
N PRO A 898 20.32 0.11 -19.26
CA PRO A 898 19.44 1.27 -19.29
C PRO A 898 18.58 1.24 -20.56
N ALA A 899 17.26 1.33 -20.39
CA ALA A 899 16.34 1.48 -21.51
C ALA A 899 16.65 2.80 -22.22
N GLU A 900 16.67 2.79 -23.56
CA GLU A 900 16.78 4.02 -24.34
C GLU A 900 15.59 4.94 -24.05
N LEU A 901 15.91 6.22 -23.84
CA LEU A 901 14.96 7.29 -23.52
C LEU A 901 13.78 7.31 -24.51
N PRO A 902 12.54 7.55 -24.04
CA PRO A 902 11.47 7.93 -24.94
C PRO A 902 11.87 9.23 -25.64
N SER A 903 11.97 9.20 -26.97
CA SER A 903 12.15 10.41 -27.77
C SER A 903 10.95 11.36 -27.58
N GLU A 904 11.11 12.67 -27.82
CA GLU A 904 10.01 13.68 -27.80
C GLU A 904 8.67 13.23 -28.46
N PRO A 905 8.63 12.33 -29.47
CA PRO A 905 7.39 11.76 -29.99
C PRO A 905 6.59 10.86 -29.03
N ALA A 906 7.17 10.35 -27.93
CA ALA A 906 6.51 9.39 -27.04
C ALA A 906 5.38 10.02 -26.22
N CYS A 907 5.54 11.24 -25.69
CA CYS A 907 4.42 11.99 -25.08
C CYS A 907 3.29 12.24 -26.10
N ARG A 908 3.64 12.39 -27.39
CA ARG A 908 2.68 12.63 -28.47
C ARG A 908 1.91 11.38 -28.89
N ALA A 909 2.45 10.17 -28.74
CA ALA A 909 1.67 8.95 -28.99
C ALA A 909 0.49 8.81 -28.01
N ALA A 910 0.63 9.29 -26.77
CA ALA A 910 -0.43 9.28 -25.76
C ALA A 910 -1.42 10.47 -25.85
N GLY A 911 -0.99 11.63 -26.35
CA GLY A 911 -1.85 12.84 -26.42
C GLY A 911 -2.26 13.31 -27.83
N VAL A 912 -1.47 13.03 -28.87
CA VAL A 912 -1.67 13.59 -30.23
C VAL A 912 -2.55 12.69 -31.10
N ALA A 913 -2.72 11.40 -30.78
CA ALA A 913 -3.78 10.59 -31.37
C ALA A 913 -5.19 11.15 -31.06
N ALA A 914 -5.34 11.86 -29.92
CA ALA A 914 -6.61 12.45 -29.50
C ALA A 914 -6.88 13.85 -30.10
N LEU A 915 -5.87 14.53 -30.65
CA LEU A 915 -6.03 15.92 -31.16
C LEU A 915 -5.81 16.07 -32.67
N ARG A 916 -5.16 15.12 -33.36
CA ARG A 916 -4.94 15.21 -34.82
C ARG A 916 -5.96 14.49 -35.71
N SER A 917 -6.91 13.72 -35.16
CA SER A 917 -8.04 13.21 -35.96
C SER A 917 -9.21 14.20 -36.09
N LEU A 918 -9.10 15.42 -35.54
CA LEU A 918 -10.14 16.44 -35.52
C LEU A 918 -9.88 17.66 -36.43
N ALA A 919 -8.86 17.61 -37.29
CA ALA A 919 -8.51 18.75 -38.17
C ALA A 919 -8.30 18.36 -39.65
N ALA A 920 -8.88 17.25 -40.10
CA ALA A 920 -8.90 16.86 -41.51
C ALA A 920 -10.25 16.26 -41.93
N SER A 921 -11.34 16.97 -41.66
CA SER A 921 -12.55 16.84 -42.48
C SER A 921 -13.29 18.18 -42.51
N GLU A 922 -12.83 19.09 -43.36
CA GLU A 922 -13.71 20.05 -44.05
C GLU A 922 -12.94 20.76 -45.18
N ALA A 923 -13.65 20.94 -46.30
CA ALA A 923 -13.26 21.45 -47.63
C ALA A 923 -12.58 20.41 -48.56
N ALA A 924 -13.14 20.00 -49.71
CA ALA A 924 -14.28 20.53 -50.47
C ALA A 924 -14.78 19.47 -51.50
N PRO A 925 -15.92 19.71 -52.20
CA PRO A 925 -16.77 18.70 -52.84
C PRO A 925 -16.48 18.50 -54.35
N ALA A 926 -16.65 17.27 -54.83
CA ALA A 926 -17.17 16.86 -56.15
C ALA A 926 -17.15 15.32 -56.23
#